data_AF-A0A430FKK4-F1
#
_entry.id   AF-A0A430FKK4-F1
#
_cell.length_a   1.000
_cell.length_b   1.000
_cell.length_c   1.000
_cell.angle_alpha   90.00
_cell.angle_beta   90.00
_cell.angle_gamma   90.00
#
_symmetry.space_group_name_H-M   'P 1'
#
loop_
_entity.id
_entity.type
_entity.pdbx_description
1 polymer ?
#
loop_
_entity_poly.entity_id
_entity_poly.type
_entity_poly.pdbx_seq_one_letter_code
_entity_poly.pdbx_strand_id
1 'polypeptide(L)'
;MPASPNNQPSQSRSSHRTRRVHRRTIALWVTLVAVFITIAIVGAWFFLVRLMQPNETTELPVSRETVYGSALPASKYDLRDPIVVKTNYRFKIKLSGPAKATYSDATSFVLKGAQMDVKDCARVYQDVALSVPIPTSAFPNSAYDESKSNGTVDIRGLMPLPKELHDDDSVISDTGFLPSDGYYYVQYMGSDGKKLAKPIVQFFKVIGEDDTDDNVERLSSAPDVNAVVNDNGGVDISWSKVDGAKSYNVYAYIITPQAGKEGGSYYRPERGTITKIGTSKTTQLLSDDYDTIEATSNYDYGNATGIRITSQNDVFRELATENQDQIEHICPTSDSDACAELMTRTGGVWHADSAGRLYFAVTAVDENGHEGCWYAYDASDLVPSIPLNIANGATTEQWMYGERGIFGEENSLVESMQEYVYTFVTMANGATVPIVSEFSNLTPNANGNEHSWSFQYRAPGTALEASGTLYYTGDLNTALESIKQEAIAALPKAGGLLDRLTDVGKVDWSGYDKKKIDSDDKESPYFTFASSKFGTYLANNILNGHEVIDISDYPEWEMDTRAVISELRYQNPYLAVTSDAFDYTKRKVGEKTVLWVKYPDDYRERQQRLADFVNANVSQFQGSDRDKAIAIERFLARVMEYDSEAYAATGKDAGNTFEKMNATSTYADAWSSIGMVNGKGVCMSYAYGYQALAKAAGLDTRVVSGYVSNAKSGHAWNYVKIDGQWLLIDATWDDEGADAGTKYQLKKPADVTDHFAAWNGWTLDSETEKY
;
A
#
# COMPACT_ATOMS: atom_id res chain seq x y z
N MET A 1 -60.93 66.26 -14.15
CA MET A 1 -61.69 64.99 -14.09
C MET A 1 -61.58 64.42 -12.67
N PRO A 2 -62.52 63.59 -12.19
CA PRO A 2 -62.88 63.50 -10.76
C PRO A 2 -62.19 62.33 -10.02
N ALA A 3 -62.14 62.24 -8.68
CA ALA A 3 -62.51 63.21 -7.62
C ALA A 3 -61.93 62.79 -6.23
N SER A 4 -61.40 63.76 -5.48
CA SER A 4 -61.83 64.24 -4.13
C SER A 4 -62.49 63.30 -3.07
N PRO A 5 -62.46 63.64 -1.75
CA PRO A 5 -61.62 64.65 -1.03
C PRO A 5 -61.28 64.37 0.48
N ASN A 6 -60.67 65.38 1.14
CA ASN A 6 -60.85 65.81 2.56
C ASN A 6 -60.14 65.02 3.70
N ASN A 7 -59.71 65.64 4.83
CA ASN A 7 -59.66 67.08 5.19
C ASN A 7 -58.56 67.42 6.25
N GLN A 8 -58.30 68.73 6.45
CA GLN A 8 -57.54 69.32 7.60
C GLN A 8 -58.54 69.79 8.71
N PRO A 9 -58.30 70.76 9.66
CA PRO A 9 -57.08 71.48 10.11
C PRO A 9 -56.93 71.87 11.63
N SER A 10 -55.70 72.21 12.07
CA SER A 10 -55.38 73.25 13.11
C SER A 10 -55.84 72.97 14.59
N GLN A 11 -55.54 73.72 15.68
CA GLN A 11 -54.65 74.86 16.08
C GLN A 11 -54.56 74.88 17.66
N SER A 12 -53.86 75.73 18.44
CA SER A 12 -52.93 76.88 18.27
C SER A 12 -52.03 77.14 19.53
N ARG A 13 -51.16 78.17 19.44
CA ARG A 13 -50.69 79.18 20.45
C ARG A 13 -51.32 79.15 21.87
N SER A 14 -50.68 79.55 22.99
CA SER A 14 -49.48 80.38 23.32
C SER A 14 -48.98 80.04 24.78
N SER A 15 -48.15 80.77 25.58
CA SER A 15 -47.60 82.14 25.57
C SER A 15 -46.19 82.30 26.23
N HIS A 16 -46.05 82.96 27.41
CA HIS A 16 -44.76 83.52 27.88
C HIS A 16 -44.63 83.85 29.39
N ARG A 17 -43.41 83.59 29.95
CA ARG A 17 -42.80 84.15 31.19
C ARG A 17 -43.50 83.80 32.53
N THR A 18 -42.81 83.57 33.65
CA THR A 18 -41.65 84.30 34.23
C THR A 18 -40.61 83.37 34.91
N ARG A 19 -39.50 83.92 35.44
CA ARG A 19 -38.32 83.15 35.89
C ARG A 19 -37.45 83.86 36.93
N ARG A 20 -37.51 83.46 38.23
CA ARG A 20 -36.36 83.42 39.19
C ARG A 20 -36.77 82.90 40.58
N VAL A 21 -35.76 82.51 41.37
CA VAL A 21 -35.81 82.01 42.78
C VAL A 21 -36.12 80.50 42.95
N HIS A 22 -35.28 79.64 42.36
CA HIS A 22 -35.03 78.26 42.87
C HIS A 22 -33.69 77.63 42.40
N ARG A 23 -32.64 78.45 42.20
CA ARG A 23 -31.30 77.98 41.79
C ARG A 23 -30.42 77.57 42.98
N ARG A 24 -30.66 76.39 43.57
CA ARG A 24 -29.64 75.61 44.31
C ARG A 24 -30.04 74.15 44.57
N THR A 25 -31.30 73.88 44.87
CA THR A 25 -31.82 72.51 45.13
C THR A 25 -31.93 71.63 43.88
N ILE A 26 -32.33 72.21 42.73
CA ILE A 26 -32.54 71.46 41.48
C ILE A 26 -31.22 70.87 40.94
N ALA A 27 -30.09 71.55 41.13
CA ALA A 27 -28.81 71.08 40.60
C ALA A 27 -28.38 69.73 41.21
N LEU A 28 -28.52 69.58 42.53
CA LEU A 28 -28.16 68.35 43.24
C LEU A 28 -29.04 67.16 42.79
N TRP A 29 -30.35 67.40 42.62
CA TRP A 29 -31.29 66.39 42.13
C TRP A 29 -31.04 66.00 40.68
N VAL A 30 -30.74 66.94 39.79
CA VAL A 30 -30.38 66.62 38.40
C VAL A 30 -29.07 65.83 38.34
N THR A 31 -28.08 66.12 39.18
CA THR A 31 -26.85 65.31 39.24
C THR A 31 -27.10 63.91 39.81
N LEU A 32 -27.88 63.77 40.88
CA LEU A 32 -28.22 62.45 41.46
C LEU A 32 -29.06 61.60 40.50
N VAL A 33 -30.05 62.20 39.82
CA VAL A 33 -30.85 61.51 38.80
C VAL A 33 -30.01 61.18 37.56
N ALA A 34 -29.10 62.05 37.12
CA ALA A 34 -28.17 61.72 36.04
C ALA A 34 -27.23 60.57 36.42
N VAL A 35 -26.72 60.53 37.65
CA VAL A 35 -25.89 59.42 38.16
C VAL A 35 -26.71 58.13 38.25
N PHE A 36 -27.93 58.16 38.79
CA PHE A 36 -28.82 56.98 38.81
C PHE A 36 -29.19 56.51 37.40
N ILE A 37 -29.43 57.43 36.45
CA ILE A 37 -29.70 57.08 35.05
C ILE A 37 -28.44 56.52 34.38
N THR A 38 -27.23 57.03 34.63
CA THR A 38 -26.01 56.41 34.10
C THR A 38 -25.69 55.07 34.76
N ILE A 39 -25.96 54.88 36.05
CA ILE A 39 -25.82 53.56 36.72
C ILE A 39 -26.88 52.58 36.20
N ALA A 40 -28.11 53.04 35.95
CA ALA A 40 -29.17 52.23 35.36
C ALA A 40 -28.92 51.93 33.87
N ILE A 41 -28.35 52.85 33.09
CA ILE A 41 -27.98 52.61 31.69
C ILE A 41 -26.73 51.75 31.60
N VAL A 42 -25.69 51.98 32.39
CA VAL A 42 -24.50 51.10 32.44
C VAL A 42 -24.88 49.73 32.98
N GLY A 43 -25.73 49.65 34.00
CA GLY A 43 -26.25 48.40 34.55
C GLY A 43 -27.14 47.64 33.56
N ALA A 44 -28.08 48.32 32.90
CA ALA A 44 -28.91 47.74 31.85
C ALA A 44 -28.10 47.40 30.59
N TRP A 45 -27.01 48.12 30.29
CA TRP A 45 -26.09 47.79 29.20
C TRP A 45 -25.22 46.59 29.57
N PHE A 46 -24.76 46.47 30.83
CA PHE A 46 -24.09 45.27 31.33
C PHE A 46 -25.04 44.06 31.32
N PHE A 47 -26.31 44.25 31.67
CA PHE A 47 -27.35 43.24 31.65
C PHE A 47 -27.74 42.86 30.21
N LEU A 48 -27.82 43.81 29.29
CA LEU A 48 -28.02 43.57 27.85
C LEU A 48 -26.80 42.91 27.21
N VAL A 49 -25.57 43.27 27.57
CA VAL A 49 -24.36 42.56 27.13
C VAL A 49 -24.35 41.12 27.67
N ARG A 50 -24.84 40.90 28.89
CA ARG A 50 -25.04 39.57 29.50
C ARG A 50 -26.30 38.82 29.00
N LEU A 51 -27.09 39.44 28.13
CA LEU A 51 -28.22 38.82 27.41
C LEU A 51 -27.92 38.63 25.91
N MET A 52 -27.03 39.46 25.33
CA MET A 52 -26.55 39.37 23.95
C MET A 52 -25.24 38.57 23.81
N GLN A 53 -24.66 38.16 24.93
CA GLN A 53 -23.74 37.03 25.00
C GLN A 53 -24.49 35.89 25.68
N PRO A 54 -24.87 34.80 24.98
CA PRO A 54 -25.24 33.58 25.68
C PRO A 54 -24.05 33.15 26.55
N ASN A 55 -24.32 32.68 27.76
CA ASN A 55 -23.26 32.10 28.59
C ASN A 55 -22.81 30.79 27.95
N GLU A 56 -21.71 30.82 27.18
CA GLU A 56 -21.07 29.64 26.57
C GLU A 56 -20.63 28.58 27.63
N THR A 57 -20.68 28.93 28.92
CA THR A 57 -20.31 28.09 30.07
C THR A 57 -21.26 28.32 31.24
N THR A 58 -21.64 27.27 31.96
CA THR A 58 -22.28 27.37 33.30
C THR A 58 -21.33 26.85 34.39
N GLU A 59 -21.50 27.33 35.63
CA GLU A 59 -20.76 26.81 36.79
C GLU A 59 -21.27 25.40 37.14
N LEU A 60 -20.36 24.42 37.22
CA LEU A 60 -20.70 23.06 37.68
C LEU A 60 -20.63 23.05 39.23
N PRO A 61 -21.68 22.64 39.96
CA PRO A 61 -21.73 22.70 41.42
C PRO A 61 -20.95 21.56 42.12
N VAL A 62 -19.69 21.41 41.76
CA VAL A 62 -18.76 20.39 42.28
C VAL A 62 -17.48 21.09 42.77
N SER A 63 -16.94 20.67 43.92
CA SER A 63 -15.75 21.34 44.49
C SER A 63 -14.47 21.00 43.70
N ARG A 64 -13.49 21.91 43.79
CA ARG A 64 -12.15 21.73 43.21
C ARG A 64 -11.46 20.49 43.80
N GLU A 65 -11.65 20.26 45.09
CA GLU A 65 -11.12 19.10 45.82
C GLU A 65 -11.68 17.77 45.29
N THR A 66 -12.94 17.74 44.83
CA THR A 66 -13.56 16.54 44.25
C THR A 66 -12.98 16.17 42.89
N VAL A 67 -12.71 17.13 42.01
CA VAL A 67 -12.25 16.84 40.63
C VAL A 67 -10.73 16.81 40.47
N TYR A 68 -9.97 17.65 41.18
CA TYR A 68 -8.50 17.69 41.04
C TYR A 68 -7.77 16.83 42.07
N GLY A 69 -8.41 16.56 43.22
CA GLY A 69 -7.91 15.72 44.30
C GLY A 69 -6.50 16.10 44.76
N SER A 70 -5.69 15.07 45.02
CA SER A 70 -4.25 15.18 45.30
C SER A 70 -3.36 15.02 44.06
N ALA A 71 -3.92 14.57 42.94
CA ALA A 71 -3.18 14.28 41.70
C ALA A 71 -2.65 15.54 41.02
N LEU A 72 -3.41 16.64 41.04
CA LEU A 72 -3.04 17.94 40.49
C LEU A 72 -2.82 18.97 41.61
N PRO A 73 -1.69 18.92 42.34
CA PRO A 73 -1.47 19.80 43.48
C PRO A 73 -1.35 21.28 43.06
N ALA A 74 -2.08 22.16 43.74
CA ALA A 74 -2.06 23.61 43.52
C ALA A 74 -0.68 24.27 43.77
N SER A 75 0.32 23.54 44.26
CA SER A 75 1.72 23.96 44.27
C SER A 75 2.34 23.97 42.86
N LYS A 76 1.89 23.10 41.96
CA LYS A 76 2.33 22.98 40.55
C LYS A 76 1.37 23.63 39.54
N TYR A 77 0.08 23.67 39.83
CA TYR A 77 -0.97 24.10 38.89
C TYR A 77 -1.77 25.31 39.38
N ASP A 78 -2.37 26.07 38.46
CA ASP A 78 -3.40 27.07 38.74
C ASP A 78 -4.79 26.48 38.44
N LEU A 79 -5.42 25.92 39.46
CA LEU A 79 -6.71 25.21 39.34
C LEU A 79 -7.88 26.21 39.26
N ARG A 80 -8.84 25.97 38.37
CA ARG A 80 -10.03 26.83 38.16
C ARG A 80 -11.34 26.14 38.57
N ASP A 81 -12.41 26.91 38.71
CA ASP A 81 -13.71 26.41 39.16
C ASP A 81 -14.40 25.57 38.08
N PRO A 82 -14.88 24.34 38.35
CA PRO A 82 -15.51 23.46 37.38
C PRO A 82 -16.63 24.12 36.54
N ILE A 83 -16.67 23.81 35.25
CA ILE A 83 -17.68 24.34 34.30
C ILE A 83 -18.42 23.23 33.54
N VAL A 84 -19.55 23.58 32.92
CA VAL A 84 -20.24 22.78 31.89
C VAL A 84 -20.25 23.55 30.57
N VAL A 85 -20.06 22.86 29.45
CA VAL A 85 -19.95 23.43 28.10
C VAL A 85 -20.69 22.59 27.05
N LYS A 86 -21.07 23.18 25.91
CA LYS A 86 -21.64 22.46 24.75
C LYS A 86 -20.55 21.78 23.90
N THR A 87 -20.95 20.81 23.06
CA THR A 87 -20.04 20.03 22.17
C THR A 87 -19.13 20.89 21.28
N ASN A 88 -19.65 22.02 20.78
CA ASN A 88 -18.96 22.96 19.89
C ASN A 88 -18.04 23.98 20.62
N TYR A 89 -17.93 23.91 21.95
CA TYR A 89 -17.25 24.91 22.79
C TYR A 89 -15.76 25.09 22.45
N ARG A 90 -15.26 26.31 22.65
CA ARG A 90 -13.86 26.69 22.37
C ARG A 90 -13.24 27.42 23.56
N PHE A 91 -12.14 26.90 24.09
CA PHE A 91 -11.30 27.62 25.05
C PHE A 91 -10.53 28.72 24.31
N LYS A 92 -10.43 29.92 24.90
CA LYS A 92 -9.97 31.15 24.20
C LYS A 92 -8.84 31.84 24.96
N ILE A 93 -7.59 31.62 24.56
CA ILE A 93 -6.41 32.32 25.11
C ILE A 93 -6.34 33.71 24.48
N LYS A 94 -6.75 34.75 25.22
CA LYS A 94 -6.65 36.15 24.77
C LYS A 94 -5.20 36.60 24.77
N LEU A 95 -4.69 37.05 23.62
CA LEU A 95 -3.29 37.42 23.42
C LEU A 95 -3.01 38.86 23.86
N SER A 96 -1.75 39.16 24.18
CA SER A 96 -1.30 40.42 24.78
C SER A 96 0.22 40.60 24.65
N GLY A 97 0.71 41.83 24.84
CA GLY A 97 2.14 42.11 24.83
C GLY A 97 2.78 41.80 23.46
N PRO A 98 3.87 41.01 23.40
CA PRO A 98 4.55 40.69 22.15
C PRO A 98 3.80 39.65 21.29
N ALA A 99 3.01 38.77 21.93
CA ALA A 99 2.33 37.68 21.24
C ALA A 99 1.03 38.17 20.58
N LYS A 100 0.85 37.83 19.29
CA LYS A 100 -0.34 38.18 18.52
C LYS A 100 -0.64 37.17 17.40
N ALA A 101 -1.90 37.04 17.05
CA ALA A 101 -2.34 36.43 15.81
C ALA A 101 -2.13 37.40 14.63
N THR A 102 -1.62 36.91 13.51
CA THR A 102 -1.45 37.68 12.26
C THR A 102 -1.65 36.77 11.05
N TYR A 103 -2.16 37.29 9.95
CA TYR A 103 -2.22 36.56 8.68
C TYR A 103 -0.85 36.02 8.25
N SER A 104 -0.83 34.77 7.79
CA SER A 104 0.29 34.14 7.06
C SER A 104 0.10 34.27 5.56
N ASP A 105 -1.15 34.13 5.10
CA ASP A 105 -1.61 34.29 3.72
C ASP A 105 -3.05 34.84 3.72
N ALA A 106 -3.76 34.79 2.59
CA ALA A 106 -5.13 35.30 2.45
C ALA A 106 -6.21 34.47 3.19
N THR A 107 -5.84 33.31 3.73
CA THR A 107 -6.76 32.29 4.29
C THR A 107 -6.34 31.76 5.66
N SER A 108 -5.07 31.90 6.05
CA SER A 108 -4.52 31.34 7.31
C SER A 108 -3.94 32.40 8.25
N PHE A 109 -3.94 32.07 9.54
CA PHE A 109 -3.32 32.86 10.62
C PHE A 109 -2.15 32.10 11.24
N VAL A 110 -1.14 32.84 11.69
CA VAL A 110 0.00 32.35 12.48
C VAL A 110 0.18 33.16 13.76
N LEU A 111 0.66 32.48 14.80
CA LEU A 111 1.07 33.10 16.05
C LEU A 111 2.47 33.72 15.89
N LYS A 112 2.61 35.01 16.18
CA LYS A 112 3.89 35.75 16.14
C LYS A 112 4.21 36.36 17.50
N GLY A 113 5.49 36.38 17.86
CA GLY A 113 5.98 36.98 19.11
C GLY A 113 5.76 36.14 20.38
N ALA A 114 5.16 34.95 20.27
CA ALA A 114 5.17 33.92 21.31
C ALA A 114 6.53 33.20 21.38
N GLN A 115 6.77 32.48 22.47
CA GLN A 115 7.96 31.63 22.71
C GLN A 115 7.63 30.13 22.64
N MET A 116 6.39 29.78 22.28
CA MET A 116 5.87 28.43 22.28
C MET A 116 4.90 28.30 21.10
N ASP A 117 4.76 27.10 20.53
CA ASP A 117 3.91 26.90 19.38
C ASP A 117 2.41 26.95 19.73
N VAL A 118 1.56 27.16 18.73
CA VAL A 118 0.11 27.14 18.90
C VAL A 118 -0.41 25.73 19.25
N LYS A 119 0.18 24.67 18.70
CA LYS A 119 -0.21 23.27 19.02
C LYS A 119 0.17 22.87 20.46
N ASP A 120 1.18 23.52 21.04
CA ASP A 120 1.63 23.30 22.41
C ASP A 120 0.92 24.21 23.44
N CYS A 121 0.06 25.13 22.99
CA CYS A 121 -0.44 26.20 23.86
C CYS A 121 -1.33 25.69 25.00
N ALA A 122 -2.07 24.61 24.74
CA ALA A 122 -2.91 23.89 25.68
C ALA A 122 -3.17 22.46 25.13
N ARG A 123 -3.51 21.53 26.02
CA ARG A 123 -4.04 20.19 25.67
C ARG A 123 -5.29 19.91 26.52
N VAL A 124 -6.13 19.00 26.06
CA VAL A 124 -7.24 18.45 26.85
C VAL A 124 -6.93 16.99 27.16
N TYR A 125 -7.29 16.54 28.37
CA TYR A 125 -7.13 15.16 28.83
C TYR A 125 -8.43 14.62 29.39
N GLN A 126 -8.62 13.31 29.34
CA GLN A 126 -9.76 12.61 29.95
C GLN A 126 -9.60 12.48 31.47
N ASP A 127 -8.38 12.23 31.93
CA ASP A 127 -8.08 11.80 33.28
C ASP A 127 -7.29 12.84 34.08
N VAL A 128 -7.42 12.77 35.41
CA VAL A 128 -6.75 13.71 36.34
C VAL A 128 -5.23 13.50 36.42
N ALA A 129 -4.70 12.37 35.92
CA ALA A 129 -3.26 12.15 35.81
C ALA A 129 -2.66 12.69 34.50
N LEU A 130 -3.50 13.22 33.58
CA LEU A 130 -3.13 13.79 32.29
C LEU A 130 -2.42 12.78 31.38
N SER A 131 -2.92 11.53 31.36
CA SER A 131 -2.31 10.37 30.70
C SER A 131 -2.98 9.96 29.38
N VAL A 132 -4.27 10.27 29.23
CA VAL A 132 -5.11 10.07 28.04
C VAL A 132 -5.47 11.46 27.47
N PRO A 133 -4.73 11.97 26.47
CA PRO A 133 -5.09 13.24 25.83
C PRO A 133 -6.33 13.07 24.95
N ILE A 134 -6.96 14.18 24.58
CA ILE A 134 -8.15 14.25 23.73
C ILE A 134 -7.80 14.96 22.41
N PRO A 135 -8.26 14.45 21.25
CA PRO A 135 -8.03 15.11 19.96
C PRO A 135 -8.56 16.54 19.98
N THR A 136 -7.66 17.50 19.77
CA THR A 136 -7.95 18.95 19.85
C THR A 136 -7.22 19.71 18.76
N SER A 137 -7.79 20.84 18.34
CA SER A 137 -7.21 21.78 17.39
C SER A 137 -7.07 23.14 18.05
N ALA A 138 -5.84 23.64 18.12
CA ALA A 138 -5.51 24.98 18.56
C ALA A 138 -5.11 25.84 17.34
N PHE A 139 -5.76 26.98 17.13
CA PHE A 139 -5.46 27.88 16.01
C PHE A 139 -5.53 29.36 16.43
N PRO A 140 -4.68 30.24 15.88
CA PRO A 140 -4.72 31.66 16.18
C PRO A 140 -5.84 32.34 15.38
N ASN A 141 -6.47 33.36 15.97
CA ASN A 141 -7.63 34.04 15.41
C ASN A 141 -7.52 35.55 15.64
N SER A 142 -7.69 36.37 14.59
CA SER A 142 -7.60 37.83 14.70
C SER A 142 -8.94 38.46 15.09
N ALA A 143 -8.91 39.60 15.79
CA ALA A 143 -10.10 40.44 15.89
C ALA A 143 -10.33 41.21 14.59
N TYR A 144 -11.60 41.40 14.21
CA TYR A 144 -12.04 42.15 13.02
C TYR A 144 -11.63 43.65 13.01
N ASP A 145 -11.03 44.13 14.11
CA ASP A 145 -10.39 45.44 14.25
C ASP A 145 -8.93 45.24 14.70
N GLU A 146 -8.04 45.07 13.71
CA GLU A 146 -6.59 44.88 13.90
C GLU A 146 -5.93 46.00 14.72
N SER A 147 -6.57 47.18 14.83
CA SER A 147 -5.98 48.35 15.50
C SER A 147 -6.05 48.29 17.04
N LYS A 148 -6.76 47.31 17.63
CA LYS A 148 -7.07 47.30 19.08
C LYS A 148 -6.88 45.97 19.81
N SER A 149 -6.52 44.88 19.13
CA SER A 149 -6.42 43.55 19.74
C SER A 149 -5.28 42.73 19.15
N ASN A 150 -4.59 41.97 20.01
CA ASN A 150 -3.60 40.98 19.60
C ASN A 150 -4.24 39.66 19.12
N GLY A 151 -5.57 39.51 19.19
CA GLY A 151 -6.31 38.30 18.81
C GLY A 151 -6.45 37.27 19.95
N THR A 152 -6.86 36.06 19.59
CA THR A 152 -6.92 34.88 20.47
C THR A 152 -6.12 33.71 19.88
N VAL A 153 -5.86 32.70 20.71
CA VAL A 153 -5.78 31.31 20.24
C VAL A 153 -7.04 30.60 20.72
N ASP A 154 -7.75 29.99 19.79
CA ASP A 154 -8.97 29.23 20.05
C ASP A 154 -8.63 27.74 20.03
N ILE A 155 -9.08 26.98 21.04
CA ILE A 155 -8.86 25.53 21.17
C ILE A 155 -10.21 24.82 21.20
N ARG A 156 -10.45 23.91 20.25
CA ARG A 156 -11.67 23.09 20.12
C ARG A 156 -11.34 21.60 20.12
N GLY A 157 -12.34 20.76 20.44
CA GLY A 157 -12.26 19.31 20.23
C GLY A 157 -12.28 18.95 18.74
N LEU A 158 -11.75 17.76 18.42
CA LEU A 158 -11.73 17.16 17.07
C LEU A 158 -12.41 15.78 17.02
N MET A 159 -13.11 15.37 18.08
CA MET A 159 -13.78 14.07 18.11
C MET A 159 -15.01 14.12 17.20
N PRO A 160 -15.24 13.12 16.33
CA PRO A 160 -16.37 13.12 15.41
C PRO A 160 -17.68 13.07 16.20
N LEU A 161 -18.63 13.94 15.86
CA LEU A 161 -19.91 14.05 16.56
C LEU A 161 -20.95 13.12 15.89
N PRO A 162 -21.64 12.26 16.66
CA PRO A 162 -22.92 11.67 16.27
C PRO A 162 -23.93 12.72 15.81
N LYS A 163 -24.89 12.35 14.95
CA LYS A 163 -25.78 13.32 14.29
C LYS A 163 -26.69 14.05 15.26
N GLU A 164 -27.08 13.39 16.35
CA GLU A 164 -27.86 13.92 17.48
C GLU A 164 -27.03 14.80 18.44
N LEU A 165 -25.84 15.22 17.99
CA LEU A 165 -24.95 16.16 18.67
C LEU A 165 -24.42 17.25 17.71
N HIS A 166 -25.00 17.38 16.50
CA HIS A 166 -24.71 18.45 15.54
C HIS A 166 -25.58 19.68 15.83
N ASP A 167 -25.03 20.87 15.57
CA ASP A 167 -25.71 22.16 15.69
C ASP A 167 -26.39 22.51 14.35
N ASP A 168 -27.73 22.51 14.34
CA ASP A 168 -28.60 22.62 13.15
C ASP A 168 -28.45 23.96 12.41
N ASP A 169 -28.01 25.03 13.09
CA ASP A 169 -27.69 26.34 12.51
C ASP A 169 -26.22 26.45 12.03
N SER A 170 -25.39 25.43 12.29
CA SER A 170 -23.96 25.45 11.98
C SER A 170 -23.63 24.92 10.57
N VAL A 171 -23.07 25.80 9.73
CA VAL A 171 -22.55 25.41 8.40
C VAL A 171 -21.25 24.58 8.51
N ILE A 172 -20.58 24.57 9.67
CA ILE A 172 -19.29 23.90 9.88
C ILE A 172 -19.09 23.48 11.36
N SER A 173 -19.39 22.23 11.71
CA SER A 173 -18.37 21.28 12.19
C SER A 173 -18.92 19.90 12.58
N ASP A 174 -18.55 18.84 11.84
CA ASP A 174 -18.78 17.43 12.20
C ASP A 174 -17.97 16.93 13.43
N THR A 175 -17.32 17.84 14.17
CA THR A 175 -16.31 17.54 15.19
C THR A 175 -16.37 18.51 16.36
N GLY A 176 -16.18 17.99 17.57
CA GLY A 176 -16.18 18.77 18.80
C GLY A 176 -15.65 17.99 20.00
N PHE A 177 -16.19 18.26 21.18
CA PHE A 177 -16.08 17.39 22.34
C PHE A 177 -17.37 16.55 22.49
N LEU A 178 -17.24 15.29 22.91
CA LEU A 178 -18.35 14.38 23.18
C LEU A 178 -18.82 14.51 24.64
N PRO A 179 -20.08 14.22 24.97
CA PRO A 179 -20.52 14.06 26.36
C PRO A 179 -19.66 13.05 27.11
N SER A 180 -19.28 13.35 28.35
CA SER A 180 -18.37 12.52 29.14
C SER A 180 -18.50 12.83 30.63
N ASP A 181 -17.95 11.95 31.48
CA ASP A 181 -17.89 12.21 32.90
C ASP A 181 -17.02 13.41 33.28
N GLY A 182 -16.06 13.76 32.42
CA GLY A 182 -15.42 15.07 32.41
C GLY A 182 -14.03 15.06 31.77
N TYR A 183 -13.53 16.25 31.48
CA TYR A 183 -12.24 16.48 30.85
C TYR A 183 -11.44 17.56 31.60
N TYR A 184 -10.13 17.54 31.44
CA TYR A 184 -9.17 18.47 32.03
C TYR A 184 -8.50 19.28 30.91
N TYR A 185 -8.95 20.52 30.70
CA TYR A 185 -8.23 21.48 29.85
C TYR A 185 -7.01 21.99 30.62
N VAL A 186 -5.82 21.83 30.04
CA VAL A 186 -4.53 22.23 30.61
C VAL A 186 -3.87 23.24 29.68
N GLN A 187 -3.81 24.48 30.10
CA GLN A 187 -3.18 25.57 29.36
C GLN A 187 -1.73 25.78 29.82
N TYR A 188 -0.80 25.66 28.87
CA TYR A 188 0.63 25.85 29.08
C TYR A 188 1.10 27.26 28.69
N MET A 189 0.38 27.98 27.83
CA MET A 189 0.75 29.31 27.34
C MET A 189 0.09 30.45 28.12
N GLY A 190 0.85 31.47 28.48
CA GLY A 190 0.34 32.74 29.00
C GLY A 190 -0.23 33.64 27.91
N SER A 191 -0.98 34.67 28.30
CA SER A 191 -1.50 35.67 27.35
C SER A 191 -0.39 36.44 26.63
N ASP A 192 0.85 36.42 27.13
CA ASP A 192 2.02 37.04 26.51
C ASP A 192 2.82 36.08 25.61
N GLY A 193 2.28 34.88 25.35
CA GLY A 193 2.87 33.85 24.50
C GLY A 193 4.04 33.08 25.12
N LYS A 194 4.32 33.25 26.42
CA LYS A 194 5.36 32.47 27.12
C LYS A 194 4.79 31.22 27.78
N LYS A 195 5.66 30.24 28.07
CA LYS A 195 5.30 29.08 28.90
C LYS A 195 5.03 29.52 30.35
N LEU A 196 3.91 29.09 30.90
CA LEU A 196 3.50 29.39 32.28
C LEU A 196 4.37 28.62 33.30
N ALA A 197 4.72 29.28 34.40
CA ALA A 197 5.42 28.66 35.53
C ALA A 197 4.53 27.68 36.32
N LYS A 198 3.21 27.83 36.22
CA LYS A 198 2.19 26.85 36.61
C LYS A 198 1.18 26.74 35.47
N PRO A 199 0.96 25.58 34.85
CA PRO A 199 -0.13 25.42 33.89
C PRO A 199 -1.47 25.70 34.56
N ILE A 200 -2.39 26.35 33.84
CA ILE A 200 -3.77 26.55 34.30
C ILE A 200 -4.54 25.27 33.98
N VAL A 201 -5.29 24.74 34.96
CA VAL A 201 -6.14 23.55 34.75
C VAL A 201 -7.60 23.89 35.03
N GLN A 202 -8.46 23.49 34.09
CA GLN A 202 -9.90 23.69 34.11
C GLN A 202 -10.58 22.35 33.84
N PHE A 203 -11.23 21.77 34.86
CA PHE A 203 -12.16 20.66 34.66
C PHE A 203 -13.44 21.15 33.98
N PHE A 204 -13.96 20.37 33.04
CA PHE A 204 -15.24 20.64 32.38
C PHE A 204 -16.02 19.36 32.09
N LYS A 205 -17.35 19.40 32.26
CA LYS A 205 -18.28 18.43 31.67
C LYS A 205 -18.82 18.96 30.34
N VAL A 206 -19.13 18.04 29.43
CA VAL A 206 -19.71 18.35 28.11
C VAL A 206 -21.13 17.81 28.06
N ILE A 207 -22.04 18.59 27.48
CA ILE A 207 -23.44 18.25 27.23
C ILE A 207 -23.79 18.49 25.76
N GLY A 208 -24.77 17.78 25.25
CA GLY A 208 -25.39 18.03 23.96
C GLY A 208 -26.15 19.36 23.88
N GLU A 209 -26.62 19.69 22.68
CA GLU A 209 -27.54 20.81 22.44
C GLU A 209 -28.89 20.48 23.10
N ASP A 210 -29.52 19.39 22.63
CA ASP A 210 -30.81 18.84 23.06
C ASP A 210 -30.86 18.44 24.54
N ASP A 211 -29.72 18.05 25.12
CA ASP A 211 -29.58 17.74 26.55
C ASP A 211 -30.06 18.91 27.44
N THR A 212 -29.98 20.15 26.94
CA THR A 212 -30.41 21.36 27.66
C THR A 212 -31.88 21.74 27.45
N ASP A 213 -32.47 21.43 26.30
CA ASP A 213 -33.82 21.87 25.93
C ASP A 213 -34.88 20.76 26.12
N ASP A 214 -34.55 19.49 25.83
CA ASP A 214 -35.40 18.31 26.06
C ASP A 214 -35.07 17.54 27.35
N ASN A 215 -34.07 18.00 28.13
CA ASN A 215 -33.68 17.43 29.44
C ASN A 215 -33.27 15.93 29.33
N VAL A 216 -32.42 15.61 28.36
CA VAL A 216 -31.94 14.24 28.10
C VAL A 216 -30.90 13.82 29.15
N GLU A 217 -31.20 12.80 29.96
CA GLU A 217 -30.25 12.19 30.89
C GLU A 217 -29.39 11.13 30.16
N ARG A 218 -28.23 11.55 29.66
CA ARG A 218 -27.25 10.68 28.97
C ARG A 218 -26.80 9.52 29.88
N LEU A 219 -26.77 8.30 29.34
CA LEU A 219 -26.27 7.12 30.05
C LEU A 219 -24.78 7.29 30.43
N SER A 220 -24.33 6.59 31.48
CA SER A 220 -22.91 6.57 31.86
C SER A 220 -22.04 5.87 30.79
N SER A 221 -20.73 6.10 30.84
CA SER A 221 -19.78 5.30 30.06
C SER A 221 -19.85 3.83 30.49
N ALA A 222 -19.56 2.90 29.58
CA ALA A 222 -19.54 1.49 29.91
C ALA A 222 -18.36 1.17 30.87
N PRO A 223 -18.60 0.62 32.07
CA PRO A 223 -17.54 0.27 32.99
C PRO A 223 -16.82 -1.02 32.57
N ASP A 224 -15.65 -1.25 33.16
CA ASP A 224 -14.87 -2.50 33.03
C ASP A 224 -14.55 -2.92 31.58
N VAL A 225 -14.33 -1.97 30.67
CA VAL A 225 -13.92 -2.25 29.29
C VAL A 225 -12.58 -2.97 29.29
N ASN A 226 -12.54 -4.18 28.74
CA ASN A 226 -11.38 -5.05 28.64
C ASN A 226 -11.32 -5.68 27.25
N ALA A 227 -10.12 -5.69 26.66
CA ALA A 227 -9.84 -6.30 25.37
C ALA A 227 -8.79 -7.42 25.50
N VAL A 228 -8.87 -8.43 24.64
CA VAL A 228 -7.92 -9.56 24.59
C VAL A 228 -7.63 -9.94 23.14
N VAL A 229 -6.41 -10.43 22.87
CA VAL A 229 -6.09 -11.10 21.61
C VAL A 229 -6.52 -12.57 21.74
N ASN A 230 -7.32 -13.06 20.79
CA ASN A 230 -7.86 -14.43 20.79
C ASN A 230 -6.97 -15.42 20.04
N ASP A 231 -7.37 -16.71 20.01
CA ASP A 231 -6.56 -17.81 19.43
C ASP A 231 -6.31 -17.67 17.91
N ASN A 232 -7.06 -16.79 17.22
CA ASN A 232 -6.88 -16.42 15.81
C ASN A 232 -6.20 -15.05 15.63
N GLY A 233 -5.72 -14.43 16.71
CA GLY A 233 -5.05 -13.13 16.68
C GLY A 233 -5.99 -11.93 16.58
N GLY A 234 -7.32 -12.14 16.51
CA GLY A 234 -8.30 -11.05 16.51
C GLY A 234 -8.45 -10.43 17.91
N VAL A 235 -8.90 -9.17 17.97
CA VAL A 235 -9.11 -8.47 19.27
C VAL A 235 -10.57 -8.53 19.69
N ASP A 236 -10.87 -9.34 20.70
CA ASP A 236 -12.19 -9.42 21.32
C ASP A 236 -12.32 -8.38 22.45
N ILE A 237 -13.44 -7.66 22.49
CA ILE A 237 -13.67 -6.54 23.42
C ILE A 237 -14.92 -6.85 24.27
N SER A 238 -14.86 -6.55 25.56
CA SER A 238 -15.90 -6.85 26.55
C SER A 238 -16.03 -5.73 27.57
N TRP A 239 -17.20 -5.60 28.20
CA TRP A 239 -17.46 -4.56 29.21
C TRP A 239 -18.56 -4.98 30.21
N SER A 240 -18.70 -4.24 31.30
CA SER A 240 -19.82 -4.38 32.23
C SER A 240 -21.08 -3.69 31.70
N LYS A 241 -22.25 -4.28 31.97
CA LYS A 241 -23.55 -3.78 31.48
C LYS A 241 -23.88 -2.39 32.06
N VAL A 242 -24.28 -1.46 31.19
CA VAL A 242 -24.92 -0.19 31.58
C VAL A 242 -26.44 -0.37 31.66
N ASP A 243 -27.08 0.18 32.68
CA ASP A 243 -28.55 0.17 32.78
C ASP A 243 -29.20 1.19 31.83
N GLY A 244 -30.42 0.89 31.38
CA GLY A 244 -31.10 1.63 30.31
C GLY A 244 -30.67 1.25 28.88
N ALA A 245 -29.40 0.86 28.69
CA ALA A 245 -28.81 0.56 27.39
C ALA A 245 -29.56 -0.53 26.58
N LYS A 246 -29.73 -0.30 25.26
CA LYS A 246 -30.29 -1.26 24.30
C LYS A 246 -29.24 -1.83 23.34
N SER A 247 -28.18 -1.07 23.11
CA SER A 247 -26.99 -1.45 22.33
C SER A 247 -25.80 -0.63 22.81
N TYR A 248 -24.61 -0.94 22.29
CA TYR A 248 -23.36 -0.22 22.56
C TYR A 248 -22.63 0.04 21.26
N ASN A 249 -22.03 1.23 21.13
CA ASN A 249 -21.14 1.57 20.03
C ASN A 249 -19.69 1.47 20.51
N VAL A 250 -18.85 0.74 19.76
CA VAL A 250 -17.45 0.49 20.13
C VAL A 250 -16.53 1.25 19.19
N TYR A 251 -15.56 1.94 19.77
CA TYR A 251 -14.60 2.79 19.07
C TYR A 251 -13.17 2.38 19.40
N ALA A 252 -12.34 2.24 18.37
CA ALA A 252 -10.89 2.32 18.52
C ALA A 252 -10.49 3.80 18.53
N TYR A 253 -9.78 4.23 19.55
CA TYR A 253 -9.09 5.52 19.59
C TYR A 253 -7.58 5.24 19.54
N ILE A 254 -6.92 5.69 18.47
CA ILE A 254 -5.48 5.49 18.28
C ILE A 254 -4.78 6.85 18.30
N ILE A 255 -3.65 6.93 18.99
CA ILE A 255 -2.75 8.09 18.95
C ILE A 255 -1.44 7.67 18.31
N THR A 256 -1.14 8.25 17.15
CA THR A 256 0.17 8.13 16.51
C THR A 256 1.09 9.26 16.98
N PRO A 257 2.33 8.97 17.43
CA PRO A 257 3.30 10.00 17.80
C PRO A 257 3.75 10.84 16.60
N GLN A 258 4.31 12.02 16.87
CA GLN A 258 4.86 12.90 15.85
C GLN A 258 6.05 12.25 15.13
N ALA A 259 5.99 12.14 13.80
CA ALA A 259 7.10 11.66 12.98
C ALA A 259 7.84 12.81 12.28
N GLY A 260 9.17 12.72 12.24
CA GLY A 260 10.04 13.69 11.57
C GLY A 260 10.20 15.02 12.31
N LYS A 261 10.76 16.02 11.60
CA LYS A 261 10.96 17.38 12.10
C LYS A 261 10.06 18.36 11.35
N GLU A 262 9.52 19.33 12.09
CA GLU A 262 8.64 20.36 11.55
C GLU A 262 9.28 21.13 10.38
N GLY A 263 8.53 21.28 9.29
CA GLY A 263 9.02 21.87 8.04
C GLY A 263 9.77 20.91 7.10
N GLY A 264 9.98 19.64 7.49
CA GLY A 264 10.45 18.59 6.58
C GLY A 264 9.33 17.99 5.71
N SER A 265 9.71 17.38 4.58
CA SER A 265 8.82 16.66 3.64
C SER A 265 7.91 15.64 4.36
N TYR A 266 8.50 14.82 5.22
CA TYR A 266 7.82 13.76 5.96
C TYR A 266 7.33 14.19 7.36
N TYR A 267 7.11 15.49 7.61
CA TYR A 267 6.57 15.92 8.92
C TYR A 267 5.14 15.44 9.11
N ARG A 268 4.91 14.59 10.11
CA ARG A 268 3.57 14.21 10.59
C ARG A 268 3.41 14.68 12.03
N PRO A 269 2.48 15.60 12.35
CA PRO A 269 2.18 15.94 13.73
C PRO A 269 1.59 14.72 14.47
N GLU A 270 1.66 14.74 15.81
CA GLU A 270 0.92 13.80 16.66
C GLU A 270 -0.57 13.82 16.27
N ARG A 271 -1.15 12.66 15.97
CA ARG A 271 -2.53 12.54 15.46
C ARG A 271 -3.31 11.51 16.26
N GLY A 272 -4.45 11.95 16.79
CA GLY A 272 -5.51 11.07 17.28
C GLY A 272 -6.52 10.74 16.18
N THR A 273 -6.78 9.46 15.92
CA THR A 273 -7.85 8.96 15.05
C THR A 273 -8.89 8.24 15.93
N ILE A 274 -10.18 8.57 15.79
CA ILE A 274 -11.27 7.85 16.47
C ILE A 274 -12.14 7.19 15.40
N THR A 275 -12.19 5.87 15.41
CA THR A 275 -12.90 5.04 14.43
C THR A 275 -13.94 4.19 15.13
N LYS A 276 -15.21 4.30 14.75
CA LYS A 276 -16.25 3.37 15.19
C LYS A 276 -16.00 2.02 14.51
N ILE A 277 -15.71 0.99 15.30
CA ILE A 277 -15.39 -0.35 14.77
C ILE A 277 -16.62 -1.25 14.72
N GLY A 278 -17.57 -1.09 15.64
CA GLY A 278 -18.74 -1.96 15.68
C GLY A 278 -19.92 -1.42 16.48
N THR A 279 -21.00 -2.19 16.49
CA THR A 279 -22.21 -1.94 17.30
C THR A 279 -22.71 -3.28 17.84
N SER A 280 -22.82 -3.42 19.16
CA SER A 280 -23.27 -4.66 19.79
C SER A 280 -24.60 -4.51 20.52
N LYS A 281 -25.35 -5.61 20.63
CA LYS A 281 -26.55 -5.75 21.48
C LYS A 281 -26.30 -6.55 22.76
N THR A 282 -25.07 -7.04 22.93
CA THR A 282 -24.58 -7.72 24.14
C THR A 282 -23.53 -6.82 24.81
N THR A 283 -22.81 -7.34 25.80
CA THR A 283 -21.71 -6.63 26.48
C THR A 283 -20.32 -7.06 25.97
N GLN A 284 -20.25 -7.44 24.69
CA GLN A 284 -19.04 -7.80 23.98
C GLN A 284 -19.15 -7.45 22.49
N LEU A 285 -18.02 -7.28 21.82
CA LEU A 285 -17.85 -7.23 20.37
C LEU A 285 -16.66 -8.13 20.03
N LEU A 286 -16.86 -9.14 19.20
CA LEU A 286 -15.83 -10.10 18.83
C LEU A 286 -15.08 -9.64 17.57
N SER A 287 -13.87 -10.14 17.34
CA SER A 287 -13.12 -9.85 16.10
C SER A 287 -13.96 -10.09 14.85
N ASP A 288 -14.67 -11.21 14.82
CA ASP A 288 -15.47 -11.68 13.69
C ASP A 288 -16.69 -10.78 13.41
N ASP A 289 -17.07 -9.89 14.33
CA ASP A 289 -18.14 -8.90 14.15
C ASP A 289 -17.68 -7.64 13.39
N TYR A 290 -16.36 -7.39 13.25
CA TYR A 290 -15.84 -6.15 12.65
C TYR A 290 -14.58 -6.29 11.76
N ASP A 291 -13.74 -7.31 11.96
CA ASP A 291 -12.55 -7.58 11.15
C ASP A 291 -12.88 -8.61 10.06
N THR A 292 -13.25 -8.12 8.88
CA THR A 292 -13.61 -8.99 7.74
C THR A 292 -12.36 -9.47 7.03
N ILE A 293 -11.85 -10.64 7.44
CA ILE A 293 -10.63 -11.25 6.89
C ILE A 293 -10.86 -11.71 5.44
N GLU A 294 -10.23 -11.05 4.47
CA GLU A 294 -10.34 -11.40 3.05
C GLU A 294 -9.46 -12.61 2.68
N ALA A 295 -10.05 -13.80 2.72
CA ALA A 295 -9.43 -15.02 2.19
C ALA A 295 -9.42 -15.01 0.65
N THR A 296 -8.24 -14.82 0.04
CA THR A 296 -8.06 -14.99 -1.39
C THR A 296 -8.08 -16.47 -1.74
N SER A 297 -8.96 -16.85 -2.68
CA SER A 297 -8.98 -18.18 -3.31
C SER A 297 -8.57 -18.05 -4.78
N ASN A 298 -8.08 -19.15 -5.37
CA ASN A 298 -7.54 -19.19 -6.74
C ASN A 298 -6.36 -18.21 -6.99
N TYR A 299 -5.49 -18.00 -5.99
CA TYR A 299 -4.20 -17.33 -6.24
C TYR A 299 -3.29 -18.30 -7.02
N ASP A 300 -2.91 -17.94 -8.25
CA ASP A 300 -2.33 -18.91 -9.18
C ASP A 300 -0.83 -19.18 -8.91
N TYR A 301 -0.59 -20.30 -8.22
CA TYR A 301 0.68 -21.02 -8.21
C TYR A 301 0.51 -22.42 -8.86
N GLY A 302 -0.19 -22.47 -10.01
CA GLY A 302 -0.24 -23.64 -10.90
C GLY A 302 -1.47 -24.55 -10.73
N ASN A 303 -2.67 -23.98 -10.60
CA ASN A 303 -3.95 -24.73 -10.52
C ASN A 303 -4.19 -25.60 -9.26
N ALA A 304 -3.54 -25.31 -8.12
CA ALA A 304 -3.97 -25.83 -6.82
C ALA A 304 -5.01 -24.90 -6.16
N THR A 305 -6.10 -25.46 -5.60
CA THR A 305 -7.10 -24.67 -4.85
C THR A 305 -6.58 -24.32 -3.45
N GLY A 306 -5.72 -23.31 -3.38
CA GLY A 306 -5.19 -22.77 -2.13
C GLY A 306 -6.10 -21.73 -1.46
N ILE A 307 -5.94 -21.57 -0.15
CA ILE A 307 -6.41 -20.42 0.62
C ILE A 307 -5.19 -19.53 0.90
N ARG A 308 -5.35 -18.21 0.77
CA ARG A 308 -4.34 -17.24 1.18
C ARG A 308 -4.98 -16.11 1.97
N ILE A 309 -4.54 -15.95 3.22
CA ILE A 309 -4.91 -14.86 4.13
C ILE A 309 -3.63 -14.11 4.46
N THR A 310 -3.43 -12.95 3.84
CA THR A 310 -2.21 -12.14 3.99
C THR A 310 -2.27 -11.13 5.12
N SER A 311 -3.46 -10.81 5.61
CA SER A 311 -3.73 -9.71 6.55
C SER A 311 -4.97 -9.96 7.41
N GLN A 312 -4.99 -9.30 8.57
CA GLN A 312 -6.09 -9.21 9.52
C GLN A 312 -5.92 -7.92 10.34
N ASN A 313 -6.85 -7.62 11.25
CA ASN A 313 -6.78 -6.51 12.21
C ASN A 313 -6.55 -5.13 11.54
N ASP A 314 -7.14 -4.89 10.35
CA ASP A 314 -6.78 -3.74 9.52
C ASP A 314 -7.05 -2.38 10.18
N VAL A 315 -8.01 -2.30 11.09
CA VAL A 315 -8.29 -1.09 11.89
C VAL A 315 -7.16 -0.72 12.86
N PHE A 316 -6.32 -1.68 13.23
CA PHE A 316 -5.17 -1.48 14.11
C PHE A 316 -3.87 -1.16 13.34
N ARG A 317 -3.91 -1.16 11.99
CA ARG A 317 -2.75 -0.98 11.13
C ARG A 317 -2.04 0.38 11.30
N GLU A 318 -2.74 1.44 11.71
CA GLU A 318 -2.11 2.76 11.94
C GLU A 318 -1.26 2.84 13.23
N LEU A 319 -1.29 1.81 14.10
CA LEU A 319 -0.38 1.71 15.25
C LEU A 319 1.07 1.43 14.85
N ALA A 320 1.28 0.72 13.73
CA ALA A 320 2.59 0.41 13.16
C ALA A 320 3.13 1.60 12.35
N THR A 321 3.45 2.69 13.05
CA THR A 321 3.97 3.95 12.47
C THR A 321 5.30 3.78 11.73
N GLU A 322 6.11 2.83 12.21
CA GLU A 322 7.35 2.33 11.62
C GLU A 322 7.27 0.80 11.59
N ASN A 323 7.74 0.18 10.51
CA ASN A 323 7.59 -1.25 10.27
C ASN A 323 8.97 -1.89 10.09
N GLN A 324 9.28 -2.90 10.89
CA GLN A 324 10.57 -3.57 10.90
C GLN A 324 10.86 -4.30 9.58
N ASP A 325 9.89 -5.02 9.01
CA ASP A 325 10.01 -5.67 7.70
C ASP A 325 10.36 -4.66 6.60
N GLN A 326 9.72 -3.50 6.66
CA GLN A 326 9.98 -2.42 5.71
C GLN A 326 11.39 -1.80 5.90
N ILE A 327 11.83 -1.57 7.14
CA ILE A 327 13.11 -0.90 7.44
C ILE A 327 14.31 -1.82 7.23
N GLU A 328 14.20 -3.08 7.66
CA GLU A 328 15.37 -3.97 7.81
C GLU A 328 15.53 -4.95 6.63
N HIS A 329 14.45 -5.25 5.89
CA HIS A 329 14.48 -6.21 4.77
C HIS A 329 14.13 -5.57 3.41
N ILE A 330 13.05 -4.77 3.33
CA ILE A 330 12.59 -4.20 2.06
C ILE A 330 13.40 -2.96 1.64
N CYS A 331 13.50 -1.95 2.49
CA CYS A 331 14.12 -0.68 2.12
C CYS A 331 15.64 -0.68 1.88
N PRO A 332 16.46 -1.58 2.45
CA PRO A 332 17.88 -1.67 2.10
C PRO A 332 18.14 -2.10 0.65
N THR A 333 17.16 -2.72 -0.02
CA THR A 333 17.25 -3.18 -1.42
C THR A 333 16.44 -2.35 -2.41
N SER A 334 15.63 -1.38 -1.92
CA SER A 334 14.79 -0.51 -2.74
C SER A 334 15.52 0.75 -3.22
N ASP A 335 15.24 1.16 -4.45
CA ASP A 335 15.66 2.44 -5.05
C ASP A 335 14.62 3.57 -4.85
N SER A 336 13.52 3.32 -4.13
CA SER A 336 12.44 4.29 -3.97
C SER A 336 12.76 5.43 -2.99
N ASP A 337 12.39 6.66 -3.36
CA ASP A 337 12.53 7.86 -2.51
C ASP A 337 11.91 7.66 -1.11
N ALA A 338 10.77 6.97 -1.03
CA ALA A 338 10.08 6.67 0.23
C ALA A 338 10.93 5.80 1.17
N CYS A 339 11.67 4.84 0.63
CA CYS A 339 12.63 4.05 1.40
C CYS A 339 13.87 4.87 1.77
N ALA A 340 14.41 5.70 0.87
CA ALA A 340 15.52 6.59 1.17
C ALA A 340 15.19 7.59 2.31
N GLU A 341 13.99 8.19 2.30
CA GLU A 341 13.52 9.04 3.39
C GLU A 341 13.29 8.25 4.70
N LEU A 342 12.71 7.04 4.63
CA LEU A 342 12.48 6.18 5.79
C LEU A 342 13.81 5.80 6.48
N MET A 343 14.77 5.27 5.73
CA MET A 343 16.10 4.89 6.24
C MET A 343 16.85 6.11 6.80
N THR A 344 16.70 7.29 6.18
CA THR A 344 17.28 8.55 6.69
C THR A 344 16.63 9.00 8.01
N ARG A 345 15.33 8.71 8.22
CA ARG A 345 14.61 9.04 9.46
C ARG A 345 14.97 8.12 10.62
N THR A 346 15.00 6.81 10.37
CA THR A 346 15.21 5.76 11.39
C THR A 346 16.68 5.44 11.64
N GLY A 347 17.57 5.85 10.74
CA GLY A 347 18.96 5.40 10.74
C GLY A 347 19.13 3.95 10.27
N GLY A 348 18.08 3.34 9.70
CA GLY A 348 18.06 1.95 9.25
C GLY A 348 17.83 0.92 10.35
N VAL A 349 17.21 1.32 11.48
CA VAL A 349 16.90 0.44 12.62
C VAL A 349 15.46 0.70 13.07
N TRP A 350 14.67 -0.34 13.32
CA TRP A 350 13.33 -0.17 13.88
C TRP A 350 13.35 0.07 15.40
N HIS A 351 12.37 0.81 15.92
CA HIS A 351 12.29 1.19 17.33
C HIS A 351 10.91 0.89 17.92
N ALA A 352 10.86 0.08 18.98
CA ALA A 352 9.62 -0.41 19.58
C ALA A 352 8.75 0.70 20.24
N ASP A 353 9.35 1.83 20.61
CA ASP A 353 8.69 3.01 21.17
C ASP A 353 8.17 3.99 20.10
N SER A 354 8.33 3.67 18.80
CA SER A 354 7.68 4.39 17.70
C SER A 354 6.16 4.16 17.61
N ALA A 355 5.69 3.03 18.16
CA ALA A 355 4.32 2.55 18.01
C ALA A 355 3.26 3.54 18.54
N GLY A 356 2.09 3.52 17.90
CA GLY A 356 0.93 4.25 18.39
C GLY A 356 0.39 3.69 19.71
N ARG A 357 -0.30 4.54 20.49
CA ARG A 357 -1.08 4.11 21.67
C ARG A 357 -2.50 3.76 21.25
N LEU A 358 -3.01 2.65 21.79
CA LEU A 358 -4.35 2.15 21.52
C LEU A 358 -5.24 2.34 22.75
N TYR A 359 -6.46 2.81 22.53
CA TYR A 359 -7.53 2.84 23.52
C TYR A 359 -8.84 2.31 22.91
N PHE A 360 -9.70 1.75 23.75
CA PHE A 360 -11.08 1.44 23.38
C PHE A 360 -12.05 2.34 24.14
N ALA A 361 -13.04 2.88 23.45
CA ALA A 361 -14.17 3.58 24.07
C ALA A 361 -15.48 2.87 23.71
N VAL A 362 -16.36 2.71 24.69
CA VAL A 362 -17.65 2.05 24.54
C VAL A 362 -18.75 2.95 25.08
N THR A 363 -19.59 3.49 24.18
CA THR A 363 -20.76 4.30 24.54
C THR A 363 -22.00 3.40 24.59
N ALA A 364 -22.77 3.53 25.68
CA ALA A 364 -24.09 2.91 25.77
C ALA A 364 -25.10 3.71 24.94
N VAL A 365 -26.02 3.03 24.26
CA VAL A 365 -27.08 3.66 23.45
C VAL A 365 -28.44 3.44 24.12
N ASP A 366 -29.22 4.50 24.27
CA ASP A 366 -30.54 4.47 24.92
C ASP A 366 -31.65 3.88 24.01
N GLU A 367 -32.92 4.13 24.34
CA GLU A 367 -34.07 3.61 23.56
C GLU A 367 -34.57 4.52 22.44
N ASN A 368 -34.04 5.74 22.38
CA ASN A 368 -34.31 6.75 21.37
C ASN A 368 -33.19 6.76 20.30
N GLY A 369 -32.01 6.26 20.64
CA GLY A 369 -30.82 6.18 19.80
C GLY A 369 -29.66 7.07 20.25
N HIS A 370 -29.79 7.77 21.38
CA HIS A 370 -28.76 8.68 21.88
C HIS A 370 -27.54 7.91 22.41
N GLU A 371 -26.34 8.31 22.00
CA GLU A 371 -25.11 7.85 22.67
C GLU A 371 -24.94 8.51 24.05
N GLY A 372 -24.57 7.70 25.05
CA GLY A 372 -24.19 8.12 26.39
C GLY A 372 -22.75 8.64 26.50
N CYS A 373 -22.27 8.79 27.74
CA CYS A 373 -20.97 9.36 28.04
C CYS A 373 -19.81 8.54 27.45
N TRP A 374 -18.88 9.23 26.80
CA TRP A 374 -17.67 8.67 26.22
C TRP A 374 -16.53 8.61 27.26
N TYR A 375 -15.80 7.50 27.28
CA TYR A 375 -14.58 7.32 28.07
C TYR A 375 -13.70 6.28 27.37
N ALA A 376 -12.42 6.61 27.12
CA ALA A 376 -11.45 5.71 26.53
C ALA A 376 -10.62 4.97 27.61
N TYR A 377 -10.42 3.68 27.40
CA TYR A 377 -9.67 2.77 28.26
C TYR A 377 -8.37 2.37 27.56
N ASP A 378 -7.24 2.51 28.24
CA ASP A 378 -5.92 2.24 27.65
C ASP A 378 -5.72 0.74 27.40
N ALA A 379 -5.36 0.40 26.17
CA ALA A 379 -5.09 -0.94 25.68
C ALA A 379 -3.73 -1.02 24.98
N SER A 380 -2.84 -0.04 25.21
CA SER A 380 -1.51 0.04 24.58
C SER A 380 -0.64 -1.20 24.86
N ASP A 381 -0.84 -1.88 26.00
CA ASP A 381 -0.15 -3.13 26.35
C ASP A 381 -0.49 -4.31 25.41
N LEU A 382 -1.61 -4.25 24.68
CA LEU A 382 -1.97 -5.27 23.68
C LEU A 382 -1.24 -5.08 22.35
N VAL A 383 -0.77 -3.86 22.04
CA VAL A 383 -0.27 -3.49 20.70
C VAL A 383 0.88 -4.37 20.18
N PRO A 384 1.85 -4.83 21.01
CA PRO A 384 2.87 -5.80 20.57
C PRO A 384 2.33 -7.21 20.26
N SER A 385 1.10 -7.53 20.66
CA SER A 385 0.48 -8.86 20.57
C SER A 385 -0.54 -9.00 19.44
N ILE A 386 -0.93 -7.90 18.78
CA ILE A 386 -1.91 -7.90 17.68
C ILE A 386 -1.18 -8.16 16.35
N PRO A 387 -1.40 -9.29 15.65
CA PRO A 387 -0.85 -9.54 14.31
C PRO A 387 -1.60 -8.74 13.24
N LEU A 388 -0.90 -8.25 12.21
CA LEU A 388 -1.48 -7.44 11.12
C LEU A 388 -1.38 -8.07 9.73
N ASN A 389 -0.25 -8.68 9.38
CA ASN A 389 0.01 -9.23 8.05
C ASN A 389 1.26 -10.11 8.02
N ILE A 390 1.42 -10.88 6.93
CA ILE A 390 2.70 -11.55 6.61
C ILE A 390 3.76 -10.48 6.30
N ALA A 391 4.94 -10.61 6.89
CA ALA A 391 6.13 -9.80 6.63
C ALA A 391 6.85 -10.36 5.40
N ASN A 392 6.67 -9.69 4.25
CA ASN A 392 7.07 -10.21 2.94
C ASN A 392 8.58 -10.07 2.69
N GLY A 393 9.25 -9.08 3.30
CA GLY A 393 10.70 -8.91 3.18
C GLY A 393 11.44 -10.08 3.83
N ALA A 394 11.20 -10.31 5.12
CA ALA A 394 11.75 -11.42 5.89
C ALA A 394 11.43 -12.79 5.26
N THR A 395 10.20 -12.98 4.73
CA THR A 395 9.80 -14.21 4.02
C THR A 395 10.60 -14.39 2.73
N THR A 396 10.83 -13.31 1.96
CA THR A 396 11.64 -13.34 0.73
C THR A 396 13.10 -13.63 1.03
N GLU A 397 13.66 -13.05 2.10
CA GLU A 397 15.03 -13.32 2.54
C GLU A 397 15.20 -14.76 3.08
N GLN A 398 14.18 -15.35 3.72
CA GLN A 398 14.22 -16.77 4.13
C GLN A 398 14.21 -17.71 2.93
N TRP A 399 13.39 -17.42 1.90
CA TRP A 399 13.45 -18.15 0.62
C TRP A 399 14.85 -18.03 -0.02
N MET A 400 15.35 -16.80 -0.18
CA MET A 400 16.68 -16.54 -0.77
C MET A 400 17.86 -17.16 0.00
N TYR A 401 17.69 -17.46 1.29
CA TYR A 401 18.69 -18.18 2.10
C TYR A 401 18.71 -19.69 1.81
N GLY A 402 17.57 -20.28 1.45
CA GLY A 402 17.44 -21.71 1.11
C GLY A 402 17.85 -22.05 -0.33
N GLU A 403 17.79 -21.07 -1.24
CA GLU A 403 18.09 -21.23 -2.67
C GLU A 403 19.56 -21.58 -2.98
N ARG A 404 19.76 -22.58 -3.83
CA ARG A 404 21.06 -23.01 -4.34
C ARG A 404 21.19 -22.73 -5.82
N GLY A 405 22.33 -22.17 -6.20
CA GLY A 405 22.67 -21.92 -7.59
C GLY A 405 21.89 -20.77 -8.23
N ILE A 406 22.47 -20.16 -9.25
CA ILE A 406 21.91 -18.95 -9.87
C ILE A 406 20.64 -19.25 -10.71
N PHE A 407 20.31 -20.54 -10.89
CA PHE A 407 19.29 -21.05 -11.81
C PHE A 407 18.50 -22.25 -11.27
N GLY A 408 18.29 -22.32 -9.95
CA GLY A 408 17.65 -23.47 -9.29
C GLY A 408 18.48 -24.75 -9.48
N GLU A 409 19.70 -24.78 -8.92
CA GLU A 409 20.37 -26.05 -8.70
C GLU A 409 19.63 -26.76 -7.55
N GLU A 410 19.31 -28.05 -7.66
CA GLU A 410 18.33 -28.69 -6.77
C GLU A 410 18.66 -28.52 -5.27
N ASN A 411 17.88 -27.67 -4.60
CA ASN A 411 17.79 -27.60 -3.15
C ASN A 411 17.47 -29.00 -2.61
N SER A 412 18.14 -29.44 -1.55
CA SER A 412 17.70 -30.66 -0.86
C SER A 412 16.33 -30.45 -0.24
N LEU A 413 15.60 -31.54 0.01
CA LEU A 413 14.27 -31.54 0.65
C LEU A 413 14.21 -30.70 1.94
N VAL A 414 15.31 -30.66 2.70
CA VAL A 414 15.45 -29.90 3.95
C VAL A 414 15.74 -28.41 3.68
N GLU A 415 16.41 -28.08 2.59
CA GLU A 415 16.67 -26.70 2.15
C GLU A 415 15.39 -26.07 1.57
N SER A 416 14.66 -26.77 0.69
CA SER A 416 13.35 -26.31 0.20
C SER A 416 12.32 -26.15 1.34
N MET A 417 12.36 -27.02 2.36
CA MET A 417 11.44 -26.89 3.50
C MET A 417 11.74 -25.64 4.36
N GLN A 418 12.96 -25.08 4.34
CA GLN A 418 13.30 -23.89 5.13
C GLN A 418 12.52 -22.64 4.71
N GLU A 419 12.01 -22.57 3.47
CA GLU A 419 11.08 -21.52 3.03
C GLU A 419 9.84 -21.43 3.94
N TYR A 420 9.28 -22.59 4.32
CA TYR A 420 7.95 -22.69 4.92
C TYR A 420 7.92 -22.86 6.44
N VAL A 421 9.02 -23.27 7.10
CA VAL A 421 8.98 -23.62 8.54
C VAL A 421 8.76 -22.43 9.49
N TYR A 422 8.95 -21.20 9.01
CA TYR A 422 8.57 -19.98 9.72
C TYR A 422 7.73 -19.07 8.83
N THR A 423 6.59 -18.63 9.33
CA THR A 423 5.84 -17.48 8.79
C THR A 423 6.24 -16.25 9.59
N PHE A 424 6.73 -15.21 8.93
CA PHE A 424 7.04 -13.93 9.56
C PHE A 424 5.79 -13.05 9.59
N VAL A 425 5.51 -12.44 10.74
CA VAL A 425 4.29 -11.65 10.97
C VAL A 425 4.66 -10.24 11.41
N THR A 426 4.11 -9.23 10.74
CA THR A 426 4.11 -7.84 11.23
C THR A 426 3.09 -7.73 12.36
N MET A 427 3.53 -7.26 13.53
CA MET A 427 2.68 -6.96 14.69
C MET A 427 2.27 -5.49 14.69
N ALA A 428 1.24 -5.10 15.46
CA ALA A 428 0.72 -3.74 15.46
C ALA A 428 1.62 -2.68 16.11
N ASN A 429 2.68 -3.08 16.83
CA ASN A 429 3.78 -2.17 17.20
C ASN A 429 4.80 -1.97 16.07
N GLY A 430 4.65 -2.65 14.94
CA GLY A 430 5.57 -2.62 13.80
C GLY A 430 6.66 -3.69 13.81
N ALA A 431 6.78 -4.51 14.87
CA ALA A 431 7.78 -5.56 14.95
C ALA A 431 7.53 -6.68 13.93
N THR A 432 8.61 -7.31 13.46
CA THR A 432 8.55 -8.58 12.71
C THR A 432 8.76 -9.74 13.67
N VAL A 433 7.81 -10.68 13.74
CA VAL A 433 7.89 -11.84 14.62
C VAL A 433 7.90 -13.13 13.79
N PRO A 434 8.94 -13.98 13.90
CA PRO A 434 8.95 -15.30 13.28
C PRO A 434 8.11 -16.29 14.10
N ILE A 435 7.08 -16.84 13.50
CA ILE A 435 6.20 -17.85 14.11
C ILE A 435 6.42 -19.19 13.40
N VAL A 436 6.64 -20.27 14.16
CA VAL A 436 6.81 -21.63 13.60
C VAL A 436 5.50 -22.07 12.95
N SER A 437 5.57 -22.46 11.69
CA SER A 437 4.38 -22.78 10.89
C SER A 437 3.73 -24.11 11.28
N GLU A 438 2.40 -24.11 11.39
CA GLU A 438 1.57 -25.33 11.37
C GLU A 438 1.22 -25.69 9.93
N PHE A 439 1.17 -26.99 9.62
CA PHE A 439 0.97 -27.50 8.25
C PHE A 439 -0.26 -28.40 8.17
N SER A 440 -1.01 -28.31 7.07
CA SER A 440 -2.22 -29.12 6.84
C SER A 440 -2.48 -29.36 5.34
N ASN A 441 -3.53 -30.13 5.03
CA ASN A 441 -4.03 -30.35 3.66
C ASN A 441 -3.00 -30.90 2.65
N LEU A 442 -2.08 -31.75 3.12
CA LEU A 442 -1.06 -32.39 2.29
C LEU A 442 -1.69 -33.19 1.13
N THR A 443 -1.34 -32.82 -0.10
CA THR A 443 -1.91 -33.39 -1.32
C THR A 443 -0.79 -33.80 -2.30
N PRO A 444 -0.66 -35.08 -2.65
CA PRO A 444 0.34 -35.56 -3.61
C PRO A 444 -0.07 -35.29 -5.06
N ASN A 445 0.92 -35.32 -5.95
CA ASN A 445 0.82 -35.02 -7.38
C ASN A 445 0.29 -33.61 -7.67
N ALA A 446 0.74 -32.64 -6.86
CA ALA A 446 0.38 -31.24 -6.99
C ALA A 446 0.70 -30.71 -8.40
N ASN A 447 -0.21 -29.88 -8.92
CA ASN A 447 -0.16 -29.28 -10.25
C ASN A 447 -0.07 -30.31 -11.40
N GLY A 448 -0.42 -31.58 -11.13
CA GLY A 448 -0.34 -32.69 -12.08
C GLY A 448 1.05 -33.34 -12.20
N ASN A 449 2.04 -32.86 -11.44
CA ASN A 449 3.43 -33.32 -11.52
C ASN A 449 3.67 -34.47 -10.53
N GLU A 450 4.13 -35.62 -11.02
CA GLU A 450 4.47 -36.77 -10.17
C GLU A 450 5.54 -36.40 -9.13
N HIS A 451 5.38 -36.88 -7.90
CA HIS A 451 6.21 -36.56 -6.73
C HIS A 451 6.18 -35.10 -6.24
N SER A 452 5.36 -34.22 -6.83
CA SER A 452 5.08 -32.89 -6.27
C SER A 452 4.03 -32.97 -5.15
N TRP A 453 4.22 -32.27 -4.04
CA TRP A 453 3.28 -32.20 -2.92
C TRP A 453 2.89 -30.76 -2.61
N SER A 454 1.59 -30.48 -2.46
CA SER A 454 1.11 -29.19 -1.96
C SER A 454 0.54 -29.31 -0.55
N PHE A 455 0.52 -28.21 0.19
CA PHE A 455 0.01 -28.12 1.56
C PHE A 455 -0.42 -26.67 1.87
N GLN A 456 -1.24 -26.50 2.90
CA GLN A 456 -1.39 -25.20 3.57
C GLN A 456 -0.41 -25.11 4.73
N TYR A 457 0.09 -23.91 4.99
CA TYR A 457 0.83 -23.55 6.20
C TYR A 457 0.29 -22.25 6.80
N ARG A 458 0.25 -22.17 8.13
CA ARG A 458 -0.27 -21.00 8.87
C ARG A 458 0.59 -20.64 10.07
N ALA A 459 0.50 -19.38 10.50
CA ALA A 459 1.07 -18.93 11.77
C ALA A 459 0.05 -19.15 12.91
N PRO A 460 0.32 -20.02 13.91
CA PRO A 460 -0.57 -20.21 15.05
C PRO A 460 -0.69 -18.94 15.90
N GLY A 461 -1.86 -18.72 16.51
CA GLY A 461 -2.18 -17.43 17.16
C GLY A 461 -2.55 -16.32 16.17
N THR A 462 -2.74 -16.65 14.88
CA THR A 462 -3.15 -15.71 13.82
C THR A 462 -4.12 -16.39 12.86
N ALA A 463 -4.80 -15.60 12.01
CA ALA A 463 -5.56 -16.08 10.87
C ALA A 463 -4.71 -16.21 9.58
N LEU A 464 -3.42 -15.86 9.64
CA LEU A 464 -2.54 -15.80 8.47
C LEU A 464 -2.18 -17.21 7.98
N GLU A 465 -2.57 -17.51 6.74
CA GLU A 465 -2.45 -18.82 6.08
C GLU A 465 -2.02 -18.63 4.61
N ALA A 466 -1.20 -19.54 4.11
CA ALA A 466 -0.76 -19.58 2.72
C ALA A 466 -0.49 -21.02 2.25
N SER A 467 -0.43 -21.21 0.93
CA SER A 467 -0.11 -22.51 0.32
C SER A 467 1.37 -22.61 -0.05
N GLY A 468 1.97 -23.80 0.11
CA GLY A 468 3.32 -24.13 -0.34
C GLY A 468 3.37 -25.40 -1.17
N THR A 469 4.48 -25.63 -1.87
CA THR A 469 4.73 -26.84 -2.69
C THR A 469 6.14 -27.37 -2.46
N LEU A 470 6.30 -28.70 -2.42
CA LEU A 470 7.57 -29.37 -2.15
C LEU A 470 7.70 -30.62 -3.03
N TYR A 471 8.82 -30.78 -3.73
CA TYR A 471 9.12 -31.99 -4.47
C TYR A 471 9.63 -33.09 -3.53
N TYR A 472 8.96 -34.24 -3.47
CA TYR A 472 9.37 -35.38 -2.66
C TYR A 472 8.88 -36.72 -3.23
N THR A 473 9.82 -37.61 -3.54
CA THR A 473 9.53 -38.95 -4.10
C THR A 473 8.99 -39.95 -3.08
N GLY A 474 8.95 -39.60 -1.79
CA GLY A 474 8.37 -40.40 -0.70
C GLY A 474 6.98 -39.92 -0.25
N ASP A 475 6.44 -40.53 0.81
CA ASP A 475 5.18 -40.12 1.42
C ASP A 475 5.38 -38.99 2.43
N LEU A 476 5.06 -37.75 2.03
CA LEU A 476 5.22 -36.56 2.87
C LEU A 476 4.39 -36.65 4.15
N ASN A 477 3.24 -37.36 4.17
CA ASN A 477 2.44 -37.55 5.39
C ASN A 477 3.21 -38.25 6.51
N THR A 478 4.19 -39.10 6.15
CA THR A 478 5.06 -39.81 7.11
C THR A 478 6.36 -39.07 7.42
N ALA A 479 6.85 -38.26 6.47
CA ALA A 479 8.16 -37.62 6.56
C ALA A 479 8.13 -36.17 7.08
N LEU A 480 7.00 -35.45 6.92
CA LEU A 480 6.91 -34.00 7.14
C LEU A 480 7.50 -33.55 8.49
N GLU A 481 7.13 -34.19 9.60
CA GLU A 481 7.61 -33.76 10.92
C GLU A 481 9.13 -33.93 11.04
N SER A 482 9.72 -34.98 10.47
CA SER A 482 11.18 -35.15 10.45
C SER A 482 11.85 -34.06 9.63
N ILE A 483 11.34 -33.77 8.42
CA ILE A 483 11.89 -32.75 7.52
C ILE A 483 11.76 -31.36 8.16
N LYS A 484 10.61 -31.04 8.78
CA LYS A 484 10.35 -29.79 9.49
C LYS A 484 11.30 -29.60 10.67
N GLN A 485 11.51 -30.63 11.49
CA GLN A 485 12.46 -30.59 12.61
C GLN A 485 13.91 -30.48 12.12
N GLU A 486 14.27 -31.09 10.99
CA GLU A 486 15.60 -30.99 10.39
C GLU A 486 15.85 -29.60 9.77
N ALA A 487 14.86 -29.02 9.10
CA ALA A 487 14.91 -27.64 8.58
C ALA A 487 15.04 -26.61 9.72
N ILE A 488 14.22 -26.70 10.77
CA ILE A 488 14.34 -25.88 11.99
C ILE A 488 15.67 -26.19 12.73
N ALA A 489 16.28 -27.35 12.52
CA ALA A 489 17.60 -27.67 13.07
C ALA A 489 18.78 -27.11 12.26
N ALA A 490 18.63 -27.01 10.94
CA ALA A 490 19.59 -26.38 10.03
C ALA A 490 19.59 -24.85 10.18
N LEU A 491 18.43 -24.23 10.41
CA LEU A 491 18.32 -22.80 10.73
C LEU A 491 19.04 -22.47 12.06
N PRO A 492 20.04 -21.56 12.09
CA PRO A 492 20.84 -21.33 13.29
C PRO A 492 20.06 -20.74 14.49
N LYS A 493 20.42 -21.18 15.70
CA LYS A 493 19.50 -21.19 16.87
C LYS A 493 19.70 -20.08 17.93
N ALA A 494 20.48 -19.03 17.65
CA ALA A 494 20.74 -17.95 18.62
C ALA A 494 21.06 -16.61 17.94
N GLY A 495 20.97 -15.50 18.69
CA GLY A 495 21.18 -14.14 18.20
C GLY A 495 19.86 -13.57 17.68
N GLY A 496 19.76 -13.40 16.37
CA GLY A 496 18.51 -13.18 15.67
C GLY A 496 18.36 -14.14 14.48
N LEU A 497 17.11 -14.49 14.17
CA LEU A 497 16.77 -15.00 12.83
C LEU A 497 16.77 -13.80 11.86
N LEU A 498 16.13 -12.69 12.26
CA LEU A 498 16.10 -11.41 11.55
C LEU A 498 17.51 -10.86 11.28
N ASP A 499 18.38 -10.80 12.30
CA ASP A 499 19.81 -10.42 12.23
C ASP A 499 20.65 -11.22 11.19
N ARG A 500 20.11 -12.32 10.65
CA ARG A 500 20.74 -13.12 9.59
C ARG A 500 20.01 -13.06 8.24
N LEU A 501 18.72 -12.73 8.22
CA LEU A 501 18.01 -12.44 6.98
C LEU A 501 18.60 -11.18 6.34
N THR A 502 18.84 -10.14 7.16
CA THR A 502 19.62 -8.94 6.78
C THR A 502 21.06 -9.25 6.33
N ASP A 503 21.52 -10.48 6.50
CA ASP A 503 22.88 -10.96 6.20
C ASP A 503 22.91 -11.89 4.95
N VAL A 504 21.78 -12.06 4.25
CA VAL A 504 21.62 -12.87 3.01
C VAL A 504 22.51 -12.38 1.85
N GLY A 505 23.06 -11.16 1.93
CA GLY A 505 24.18 -10.71 1.11
C GLY A 505 25.49 -11.54 1.25
N LYS A 506 25.50 -12.59 2.08
CA LYS A 506 26.62 -13.53 2.31
C LYS A 506 26.33 -14.98 1.88
N VAL A 507 25.21 -15.26 1.19
CA VAL A 507 24.97 -16.59 0.60
C VAL A 507 26.15 -16.97 -0.31
N ASP A 508 26.65 -18.21 -0.21
CA ASP A 508 27.87 -18.65 -0.89
C ASP A 508 27.63 -18.99 -2.36
N TRP A 509 27.38 -17.96 -3.17
CA TRP A 509 27.34 -18.05 -4.63
C TRP A 509 28.73 -18.30 -5.25
N SER A 510 29.78 -18.58 -4.46
CA SER A 510 31.16 -18.52 -4.96
C SER A 510 31.57 -19.69 -5.86
N GLY A 511 30.72 -20.69 -6.09
CA GLY A 511 30.84 -21.58 -7.26
C GLY A 511 30.70 -20.82 -8.58
N TYR A 512 29.89 -19.77 -8.59
CA TYR A 512 29.59 -18.91 -9.73
C TYR A 512 30.36 -17.58 -9.69
N ASP A 513 30.45 -16.85 -8.56
CA ASP A 513 31.14 -15.53 -8.49
C ASP A 513 32.63 -15.55 -8.87
N LYS A 514 33.25 -16.74 -8.94
CA LYS A 514 34.63 -16.93 -9.41
C LYS A 514 34.74 -17.06 -10.94
N LYS A 515 33.62 -17.16 -11.66
CA LYS A 515 33.59 -17.10 -13.13
C LYS A 515 34.04 -15.71 -13.59
N LYS A 516 34.77 -15.67 -14.69
CA LYS A 516 35.23 -14.42 -15.30
C LYS A 516 34.01 -13.66 -15.82
N ILE A 517 33.90 -12.37 -15.51
CA ILE A 517 32.99 -11.47 -16.22
C ILE A 517 33.51 -11.34 -17.66
N ASP A 518 32.66 -11.77 -18.60
CA ASP A 518 32.90 -11.70 -20.03
C ASP A 518 32.16 -10.51 -20.62
N SER A 519 32.76 -9.93 -21.65
CA SER A 519 32.15 -8.92 -22.51
C SER A 519 32.93 -8.90 -23.81
N ASP A 520 32.19 -8.93 -24.91
CA ASP A 520 32.76 -8.92 -26.27
C ASP A 520 31.78 -8.23 -27.23
N ASP A 521 32.30 -7.38 -28.11
CA ASP A 521 31.53 -6.70 -29.15
C ASP A 521 31.61 -7.45 -30.50
N LYS A 522 32.50 -8.45 -30.63
CA LYS A 522 32.67 -9.26 -31.84
C LYS A 522 31.35 -9.89 -32.30
N GLU A 523 31.12 -9.76 -33.61
CA GLU A 523 30.05 -10.46 -34.33
C GLU A 523 30.10 -11.97 -34.06
N SER A 524 28.94 -12.55 -33.77
CA SER A 524 28.80 -14.00 -33.58
C SER A 524 29.13 -14.79 -34.86
N PRO A 525 29.64 -16.03 -34.76
CA PRO A 525 29.85 -16.91 -35.92
C PRO A 525 28.55 -17.34 -36.60
N TYR A 526 27.41 -17.18 -35.93
CA TYR A 526 26.06 -17.43 -36.43
C TYR A 526 25.30 -16.13 -36.68
N PHE A 527 24.27 -16.19 -37.53
CA PHE A 527 23.42 -15.05 -37.83
C PHE A 527 22.78 -14.42 -36.56
N THR A 528 22.89 -13.10 -36.46
CA THR A 528 22.30 -12.27 -35.39
C THR A 528 21.23 -11.31 -35.92
N PHE A 529 20.13 -11.17 -35.19
CA PHE A 529 19.24 -10.02 -35.26
C PHE A 529 18.92 -9.48 -33.87
N ALA A 530 18.95 -8.16 -33.75
CA ALA A 530 18.26 -7.40 -32.72
C ALA A 530 17.92 -6.00 -33.27
N SER A 531 16.90 -5.37 -32.72
CA SER A 531 16.45 -4.04 -33.14
C SER A 531 17.16 -2.90 -32.40
N SER A 532 17.88 -3.22 -31.31
CA SER A 532 18.61 -2.25 -30.47
C SER A 532 20.10 -2.59 -30.33
N LYS A 533 20.92 -1.59 -29.94
CA LYS A 533 22.34 -1.80 -29.63
C LYS A 533 22.55 -2.78 -28.47
N PHE A 534 21.73 -2.68 -27.42
CA PHE A 534 21.78 -3.57 -26.27
C PHE A 534 21.46 -5.01 -26.68
N GLY A 535 20.42 -5.20 -27.50
CA GLY A 535 20.11 -6.50 -28.08
C GLY A 535 21.21 -7.03 -29.00
N THR A 536 21.86 -6.19 -29.81
CA THR A 536 23.00 -6.62 -30.65
C THR A 536 24.17 -7.10 -29.80
N TYR A 537 24.50 -6.35 -28.73
CA TYR A 537 25.54 -6.72 -27.78
C TYR A 537 25.22 -8.03 -27.05
N LEU A 538 23.99 -8.20 -26.55
CA LEU A 538 23.55 -9.45 -25.92
C LEU A 538 23.55 -10.62 -26.91
N ALA A 539 23.06 -10.45 -28.14
CA ALA A 539 23.06 -11.50 -29.16
C ALA A 539 24.49 -12.01 -29.44
N ASN A 540 25.45 -11.10 -29.62
CA ASN A 540 26.85 -11.45 -29.82
C ASN A 540 27.43 -12.21 -28.63
N ASN A 541 27.19 -11.76 -27.39
CA ASN A 541 27.74 -12.43 -26.20
C ASN A 541 27.10 -13.81 -25.95
N ILE A 542 25.79 -13.94 -26.12
CA ILE A 542 25.05 -15.18 -25.87
C ILE A 542 25.36 -16.23 -26.96
N LEU A 543 25.50 -15.84 -28.24
CA LEU A 543 25.86 -16.78 -29.31
C LEU A 543 27.33 -17.20 -29.29
N ASN A 544 28.24 -16.34 -28.82
CA ASN A 544 29.61 -16.78 -28.49
C ASN A 544 29.63 -17.70 -27.25
N GLY A 545 28.59 -17.65 -26.41
CA GLY A 545 28.35 -18.53 -25.28
C GLY A 545 29.02 -18.06 -23.99
N HIS A 546 28.98 -16.76 -23.72
CA HIS A 546 29.39 -16.17 -22.45
C HIS A 546 28.34 -16.42 -21.36
N GLU A 547 28.80 -16.86 -20.19
CA GLU A 547 27.92 -17.25 -19.06
C GLU A 547 27.70 -16.12 -18.06
N VAL A 548 28.53 -15.08 -18.10
CA VAL A 548 28.48 -13.90 -17.21
C VAL A 548 28.78 -12.66 -18.03
N ILE A 549 27.75 -11.95 -18.48
CA ILE A 549 27.86 -10.83 -19.42
C ILE A 549 27.76 -9.51 -18.64
N ASP A 550 28.73 -8.61 -18.79
CA ASP A 550 28.64 -7.26 -18.23
C ASP A 550 27.57 -6.45 -18.97
N ILE A 551 26.57 -5.92 -18.25
CA ILE A 551 25.52 -5.06 -18.81
C ILE A 551 25.43 -3.71 -18.09
N SER A 552 26.49 -3.31 -17.38
CA SER A 552 26.51 -2.09 -16.55
C SER A 552 26.24 -0.80 -17.34
N ASP A 553 26.59 -0.78 -18.63
CA ASP A 553 26.36 0.35 -19.55
C ASP A 553 24.93 0.40 -20.13
N TYR A 554 24.04 -0.53 -19.76
CA TYR A 554 22.67 -0.66 -20.26
C TYR A 554 21.65 -0.72 -19.10
N PRO A 555 21.22 0.42 -18.55
CA PRO A 555 20.32 0.45 -17.41
C PRO A 555 18.85 0.24 -17.81
N GLU A 556 18.08 -0.43 -16.95
CA GLU A 556 16.71 -0.89 -17.29
C GLU A 556 15.72 0.21 -17.68
N TRP A 557 15.94 1.45 -17.21
CA TRP A 557 15.09 2.60 -17.56
C TRP A 557 15.32 3.13 -18.98
N GLU A 558 16.40 2.70 -19.66
CA GLU A 558 16.56 2.89 -21.11
C GLU A 558 15.93 1.74 -21.90
N MET A 559 15.99 0.50 -21.39
CA MET A 559 15.47 -0.69 -22.07
C MET A 559 15.26 -1.88 -21.12
N ASP A 560 14.08 -2.50 -21.16
CA ASP A 560 13.79 -3.74 -20.42
C ASP A 560 14.62 -4.93 -20.96
N THR A 561 15.39 -5.57 -20.09
CA THR A 561 16.18 -6.76 -20.42
C THR A 561 15.28 -7.93 -20.84
N ARG A 562 14.08 -8.06 -20.25
CA ARG A 562 13.16 -9.16 -20.55
C ARG A 562 12.60 -9.05 -21.97
N ALA A 563 12.13 -7.87 -22.39
CA ALA A 563 11.70 -7.59 -23.75
C ALA A 563 12.82 -7.86 -24.78
N VAL A 564 14.06 -7.44 -24.48
CA VAL A 564 15.22 -7.71 -25.36
C VAL A 564 15.50 -9.21 -25.47
N ILE A 565 15.59 -9.95 -24.37
CA ILE A 565 15.80 -11.42 -24.44
C ILE A 565 14.65 -12.12 -25.17
N SER A 566 13.41 -11.61 -25.07
CA SER A 566 12.28 -12.13 -25.84
C SER A 566 12.50 -11.96 -27.34
N GLU A 567 12.80 -10.74 -27.81
CA GLU A 567 13.17 -10.49 -29.22
C GLU A 567 14.33 -11.39 -29.67
N LEU A 568 15.37 -11.55 -28.83
CA LEU A 568 16.51 -12.40 -29.16
C LEU A 568 16.12 -13.86 -29.36
N ARG A 569 15.29 -14.44 -28.48
CA ARG A 569 14.81 -15.83 -28.63
C ARG A 569 14.00 -16.01 -29.92
N TYR A 570 13.11 -15.07 -30.28
CA TYR A 570 12.28 -15.17 -31.49
C TYR A 570 13.06 -14.89 -32.78
N GLN A 571 14.00 -13.94 -32.80
CA GLN A 571 14.66 -13.52 -34.05
C GLN A 571 15.99 -14.22 -34.36
N ASN A 572 16.49 -15.10 -33.47
CA ASN A 572 17.76 -15.80 -33.64
C ASN A 572 17.57 -17.33 -33.54
N PRO A 573 17.39 -18.05 -34.67
CA PRO A 573 17.22 -19.51 -34.66
C PRO A 573 18.35 -20.29 -33.97
N TYR A 574 19.56 -19.72 -33.93
CA TYR A 574 20.74 -20.30 -33.26
C TYR A 574 20.73 -20.12 -31.73
N LEU A 575 19.83 -19.32 -31.17
CA LEU A 575 19.54 -19.30 -29.73
C LEU A 575 18.45 -20.31 -29.35
N ALA A 576 17.41 -20.45 -30.18
CA ALA A 576 16.29 -21.36 -29.96
C ALA A 576 16.56 -22.82 -30.40
N VAL A 577 17.73 -23.35 -30.08
CA VAL A 577 18.14 -24.73 -30.45
C VAL A 577 17.55 -25.82 -29.54
N THR A 578 16.94 -25.42 -28.43
CA THR A 578 15.99 -26.18 -27.62
C THR A 578 14.69 -25.37 -27.52
N SER A 579 13.57 -26.01 -27.15
CA SER A 579 12.28 -25.30 -27.07
C SER A 579 12.26 -24.17 -26.01
N ASP A 580 13.05 -24.28 -24.95
CA ASP A 580 13.18 -23.27 -23.88
C ASP A 580 14.37 -22.29 -24.09
N ALA A 581 15.18 -22.55 -25.13
CA ALA A 581 16.40 -21.83 -25.53
C ALA A 581 17.54 -21.82 -24.48
N PHE A 582 17.48 -20.92 -23.49
CA PHE A 582 18.50 -20.72 -22.46
C PHE A 582 17.93 -19.96 -21.26
N ASP A 583 18.39 -20.27 -20.05
CA ASP A 583 18.01 -19.54 -18.83
C ASP A 583 18.89 -18.29 -18.66
N TYR A 584 18.32 -17.23 -18.07
CA TYR A 584 19.09 -16.03 -17.70
C TYR A 584 18.60 -15.44 -16.36
N THR A 585 19.48 -14.72 -15.67
CA THR A 585 19.08 -13.86 -14.54
C THR A 585 20.05 -12.69 -14.37
N LYS A 586 19.58 -11.61 -13.74
CA LYS A 586 20.31 -10.34 -13.61
C LYS A 586 20.72 -10.14 -12.15
N ARG A 587 22.00 -9.89 -11.91
CA ARG A 587 22.57 -9.68 -10.57
C ARG A 587 23.50 -8.46 -10.54
N LYS A 588 23.72 -7.91 -9.35
CA LYS A 588 24.70 -6.85 -9.11
C LYS A 588 25.94 -7.43 -8.42
N VAL A 589 27.12 -7.20 -8.99
CA VAL A 589 28.41 -7.72 -8.49
C VAL A 589 29.32 -6.52 -8.22
N GLY A 590 29.33 -6.07 -6.96
CA GLY A 590 29.97 -4.81 -6.58
C GLY A 590 29.26 -3.61 -7.23
N GLU A 591 30.00 -2.83 -8.01
CA GLU A 591 29.45 -1.69 -8.77
C GLU A 591 28.81 -2.10 -10.10
N LYS A 592 29.05 -3.33 -10.59
CA LYS A 592 28.59 -3.80 -11.91
C LYS A 592 27.23 -4.46 -11.88
N THR A 593 26.49 -4.34 -12.98
CA THR A 593 25.31 -5.15 -13.28
C THR A 593 25.69 -6.22 -14.31
N VAL A 594 25.40 -7.49 -14.01
CA VAL A 594 25.75 -8.63 -14.88
C VAL A 594 24.52 -9.47 -15.20
N LEU A 595 24.46 -9.96 -16.44
CA LEU A 595 23.53 -10.97 -16.91
C LEU A 595 24.21 -12.34 -16.83
N TRP A 596 23.73 -13.20 -15.95
CA TRP A 596 24.11 -14.61 -15.94
C TRP A 596 23.30 -15.36 -16.98
N VAL A 597 23.92 -16.30 -17.67
CA VAL A 597 23.29 -17.16 -18.69
C VAL A 597 23.65 -18.61 -18.46
N LYS A 598 22.65 -19.50 -18.46
CA LYS A 598 22.79 -20.96 -18.40
C LYS A 598 22.24 -21.57 -19.68
N TYR A 599 23.10 -22.34 -20.33
CA TYR A 599 22.81 -23.00 -21.60
C TYR A 599 22.45 -24.47 -21.36
N PRO A 600 21.63 -25.10 -22.23
CA PRO A 600 21.51 -26.56 -22.29
C PRO A 600 22.87 -27.21 -22.61
N ASP A 601 23.22 -28.34 -21.98
CA ASP A 601 24.56 -28.96 -22.09
C ASP A 601 25.04 -29.20 -23.55
N ASP A 602 24.13 -29.50 -24.47
CA ASP A 602 24.41 -29.83 -25.87
C ASP A 602 24.26 -28.65 -26.86
N TYR A 603 24.04 -27.41 -26.37
CA TYR A 603 23.68 -26.27 -27.22
C TYR A 603 24.63 -26.00 -28.39
N ARG A 604 25.95 -26.13 -28.17
CA ARG A 604 26.96 -25.89 -29.21
C ARG A 604 26.94 -26.96 -30.30
N GLU A 605 26.65 -28.22 -29.97
CA GLU A 605 26.46 -29.29 -30.96
C GLU A 605 25.20 -29.02 -31.79
N ARG A 606 24.10 -28.65 -31.13
CA ARG A 606 22.85 -28.28 -31.81
C ARG A 606 23.02 -27.09 -32.76
N GLN A 607 23.69 -26.02 -32.32
CA GLN A 607 24.02 -24.88 -33.16
C GLN A 607 24.80 -25.28 -34.42
N GLN A 608 25.81 -26.14 -34.28
CA GLN A 608 26.57 -26.66 -35.41
C GLN A 608 25.70 -27.53 -36.34
N ARG A 609 24.88 -28.44 -35.79
CA ARG A 609 23.93 -29.26 -36.56
C ARG A 609 22.95 -28.40 -37.39
N LEU A 610 22.45 -27.30 -36.83
CA LEU A 610 21.61 -26.34 -37.54
C LEU A 610 22.39 -25.62 -38.65
N ALA A 611 23.60 -25.14 -38.36
CA ALA A 611 24.44 -24.46 -39.34
C ALA A 611 24.80 -25.38 -40.52
N ASP A 612 25.18 -26.63 -40.25
CA ASP A 612 25.51 -27.63 -41.26
C ASP A 612 24.30 -27.96 -42.14
N PHE A 613 23.11 -28.11 -41.54
CA PHE A 613 21.86 -28.33 -42.28
C PHE A 613 21.51 -27.14 -43.18
N VAL A 614 21.64 -25.91 -42.68
CA VAL A 614 21.40 -24.69 -43.45
C VAL A 614 22.41 -24.58 -44.61
N ASN A 615 23.70 -24.77 -44.32
CA ASN A 615 24.78 -24.71 -45.32
C ASN A 615 24.63 -25.79 -46.42
N ALA A 616 24.19 -27.00 -46.07
CA ALA A 616 23.94 -28.07 -47.03
C ALA A 616 22.77 -27.76 -47.98
N ASN A 617 21.76 -27.03 -47.52
CA ASN A 617 20.52 -26.80 -48.27
C ASN A 617 20.42 -25.43 -48.96
N VAL A 618 21.04 -24.38 -48.43
CA VAL A 618 20.89 -22.99 -48.93
C VAL A 618 21.19 -22.82 -50.43
N SER A 619 22.11 -23.61 -50.97
CA SER A 619 22.47 -23.58 -52.39
C SER A 619 21.31 -23.94 -53.35
N GLN A 620 20.25 -24.58 -52.86
CA GLN A 620 19.04 -24.91 -53.63
C GLN A 620 18.14 -23.70 -53.90
N PHE A 621 18.25 -22.62 -53.11
CA PHE A 621 17.37 -21.45 -53.20
C PHE A 621 17.97 -20.39 -54.13
N GLN A 622 17.55 -20.43 -55.40
CA GLN A 622 18.07 -19.59 -56.47
C GLN A 622 16.95 -18.83 -57.19
N GLY A 623 17.30 -17.72 -57.85
CA GLY A 623 16.36 -16.86 -58.57
C GLY A 623 16.19 -15.49 -57.92
N SER A 624 15.04 -14.85 -58.14
CA SER A 624 14.66 -13.63 -57.43
C SER A 624 14.38 -13.93 -55.96
N ASP A 625 14.32 -12.89 -55.13
CA ASP A 625 13.99 -13.05 -53.70
C ASP A 625 12.59 -13.67 -53.49
N ARG A 626 11.67 -13.44 -54.44
CA ARG A 626 10.36 -14.10 -54.49
C ARG A 626 10.48 -15.61 -54.76
N ASP A 627 11.34 -16.01 -55.69
CA ASP A 627 11.56 -17.42 -56.04
C ASP A 627 12.21 -18.17 -54.86
N LYS A 628 13.22 -17.57 -54.22
CA LYS A 628 13.85 -18.10 -53.00
C LYS A 628 12.83 -18.30 -51.88
N ALA A 629 12.03 -17.29 -51.59
CA ALA A 629 11.05 -17.32 -50.50
C ALA A 629 10.04 -18.47 -50.65
N ILE A 630 9.55 -18.69 -51.88
CA ILE A 630 8.66 -19.80 -52.23
C ILE A 630 9.41 -21.14 -52.19
N ALA A 631 10.66 -21.20 -52.67
CA ALA A 631 11.45 -22.43 -52.69
C ALA A 631 11.81 -22.94 -51.28
N ILE A 632 11.97 -22.04 -50.30
CA ILE A 632 12.21 -22.38 -48.89
C ILE A 632 10.95 -22.95 -48.24
N GLU A 633 9.79 -22.32 -48.44
CA GLU A 633 8.49 -22.81 -47.95
C GLU A 633 8.20 -24.23 -48.46
N ARG A 634 8.35 -24.44 -49.78
CA ARG A 634 8.24 -25.76 -50.44
C ARG A 634 9.31 -26.78 -50.03
N PHE A 635 10.44 -26.31 -49.50
CA PHE A 635 11.47 -27.20 -48.98
C PHE A 635 11.06 -27.71 -47.60
N LEU A 636 10.57 -26.84 -46.72
CA LEU A 636 10.09 -27.21 -45.38
C LEU A 636 8.93 -28.21 -45.44
N ALA A 637 7.88 -27.92 -46.24
CA ALA A 637 6.72 -28.79 -46.48
C ALA A 637 7.05 -30.18 -47.11
N ARG A 638 8.33 -30.43 -47.45
CA ARG A 638 8.83 -31.71 -47.96
C ARG A 638 9.80 -32.41 -47.01
N VAL A 639 10.39 -31.70 -46.04
CA VAL A 639 11.38 -32.26 -45.11
C VAL A 639 10.94 -32.24 -43.65
N MET A 640 9.80 -31.62 -43.34
CA MET A 640 9.21 -31.58 -42.00
C MET A 640 7.86 -32.29 -41.97
N GLU A 641 7.55 -32.92 -40.83
CA GLU A 641 6.23 -33.40 -40.45
C GLU A 641 5.72 -32.59 -39.24
N TYR A 642 4.45 -32.17 -39.27
CA TYR A 642 3.86 -31.40 -38.19
C TYR A 642 3.66 -32.26 -36.92
N ASP A 643 4.27 -31.87 -35.80
CA ASP A 643 4.17 -32.62 -34.55
C ASP A 643 2.82 -32.38 -33.83
N SER A 644 1.78 -33.06 -34.36
CA SER A 644 0.44 -33.03 -33.80
C SER A 644 0.35 -33.63 -32.38
N GLU A 645 1.30 -34.48 -31.98
CA GLU A 645 1.36 -35.08 -30.64
C GLU A 645 1.91 -34.08 -29.62
N ALA A 646 3.05 -33.43 -29.94
CA ALA A 646 3.58 -32.32 -29.15
C ALA A 646 2.56 -31.17 -29.04
N TYR A 647 1.93 -30.79 -30.15
CA TYR A 647 0.89 -29.76 -30.14
C TYR A 647 -0.32 -30.15 -29.29
N ALA A 648 -0.77 -31.40 -29.34
CA ALA A 648 -1.88 -31.90 -28.53
C ALA A 648 -1.56 -32.02 -27.02
N ALA A 649 -0.28 -32.11 -26.65
CA ALA A 649 0.19 -32.07 -25.27
C ALA A 649 0.13 -30.66 -24.65
N THR A 650 -0.18 -29.61 -25.43
CA THR A 650 -0.26 -28.23 -24.90
C THR A 650 -1.62 -27.93 -24.25
N GLY A 651 -1.59 -27.24 -23.11
CA GLY A 651 -2.77 -26.74 -22.41
C GLY A 651 -3.55 -25.72 -23.25
N LYS A 652 -4.85 -25.56 -22.95
CA LYS A 652 -5.78 -24.75 -23.77
C LYS A 652 -5.52 -23.24 -23.75
N ASP A 653 -4.76 -22.76 -22.77
CA ASP A 653 -4.73 -21.34 -22.40
C ASP A 653 -3.31 -20.73 -22.51
N ALA A 654 -2.36 -21.43 -23.14
CA ALA A 654 -1.00 -20.94 -23.37
C ALA A 654 -0.99 -19.81 -24.42
N GLY A 655 -0.66 -18.58 -23.97
CA GLY A 655 -0.73 -17.36 -24.78
C GLY A 655 0.38 -17.28 -25.82
N ASN A 656 1.60 -17.71 -25.48
CA ASN A 656 2.72 -17.81 -26.42
C ASN A 656 3.38 -19.19 -26.42
N THR A 657 4.48 -19.31 -27.17
CA THR A 657 5.21 -20.57 -27.36
C THR A 657 6.06 -20.98 -26.16
N PHE A 658 6.60 -20.02 -25.41
CA PHE A 658 7.59 -20.28 -24.35
C PHE A 658 6.97 -20.54 -22.96
N GLU A 659 5.64 -20.47 -22.83
CA GLU A 659 4.89 -20.73 -21.58
C GLU A 659 4.57 -22.23 -21.36
N LYS A 660 5.32 -23.14 -21.99
CA LYS A 660 4.88 -24.54 -22.24
C LYS A 660 5.70 -25.61 -21.49
N MET A 661 6.17 -25.29 -20.27
CA MET A 661 7.14 -26.07 -19.48
C MET A 661 6.91 -27.59 -19.40
N ASN A 662 5.67 -28.06 -19.21
CA ASN A 662 5.37 -29.50 -19.14
C ASN A 662 5.37 -30.22 -20.50
N ALA A 663 5.23 -29.48 -21.61
CA ALA A 663 5.30 -30.04 -22.96
C ALA A 663 6.72 -29.97 -23.54
N THR A 664 7.49 -28.92 -23.23
CA THR A 664 8.88 -28.77 -23.71
C THR A 664 9.81 -29.82 -23.10
N SER A 665 9.62 -30.22 -21.85
CA SER A 665 10.37 -31.34 -21.25
C SER A 665 10.15 -32.70 -21.93
N THR A 666 8.95 -32.95 -22.47
CA THR A 666 8.61 -34.20 -23.17
C THR A 666 8.97 -34.16 -24.67
N TYR A 667 8.87 -32.98 -25.28
CA TYR A 667 9.06 -32.75 -26.72
C TYR A 667 10.11 -31.64 -26.96
N ALA A 668 11.32 -31.81 -26.40
CA ALA A 668 12.39 -30.81 -26.32
C ALA A 668 12.72 -30.07 -27.64
N ASP A 669 12.56 -30.74 -28.78
CA ASP A 669 12.91 -30.19 -30.08
C ASP A 669 11.70 -29.55 -30.83
N ALA A 670 10.46 -29.78 -30.38
CA ALA A 670 9.25 -29.53 -31.17
C ALA A 670 8.86 -28.05 -31.35
N TRP A 671 9.37 -27.13 -30.53
CA TRP A 671 9.30 -25.67 -30.77
C TRP A 671 10.66 -25.06 -31.12
N SER A 672 11.71 -25.88 -31.22
CA SER A 672 13.09 -25.43 -31.49
C SER A 672 13.39 -25.34 -32.99
N SER A 673 14.47 -24.63 -33.34
CA SER A 673 15.05 -24.64 -34.68
C SER A 673 15.59 -26.03 -35.11
N ILE A 674 15.88 -26.92 -34.15
CA ILE A 674 16.32 -28.31 -34.40
C ILE A 674 15.18 -29.19 -34.92
N GLY A 675 13.92 -28.82 -34.73
CA GLY A 675 12.78 -29.52 -35.34
C GLY A 675 12.87 -29.61 -36.87
N MET A 676 13.41 -28.57 -37.54
CA MET A 676 13.72 -28.62 -38.97
C MET A 676 14.82 -29.64 -39.31
N VAL A 677 15.87 -29.73 -38.48
CA VAL A 677 17.02 -30.62 -38.69
C VAL A 677 16.63 -32.08 -38.46
N ASN A 678 15.72 -32.34 -37.52
CA ASN A 678 15.16 -33.66 -37.25
C ASN A 678 14.02 -34.06 -38.21
N GLY A 679 13.44 -33.09 -38.93
CA GLY A 679 12.30 -33.29 -39.81
C GLY A 679 10.94 -33.46 -39.12
N LYS A 680 10.79 -33.06 -37.85
CA LYS A 680 9.50 -33.06 -37.13
C LYS A 680 9.45 -31.89 -36.13
N GLY A 681 8.35 -31.17 -36.08
CA GLY A 681 8.13 -30.07 -35.13
C GLY A 681 6.81 -29.34 -35.36
N VAL A 682 6.49 -28.34 -34.55
CA VAL A 682 5.28 -27.51 -34.75
C VAL A 682 5.61 -26.17 -35.40
N CYS A 683 4.63 -25.28 -35.51
CA CYS A 683 4.72 -24.00 -36.22
C CYS A 683 5.97 -23.16 -35.89
N MET A 684 6.42 -23.15 -34.64
CA MET A 684 7.65 -22.44 -34.27
C MET A 684 8.91 -23.04 -34.92
N SER A 685 9.03 -24.37 -35.00
CA SER A 685 10.15 -25.03 -35.69
C SER A 685 10.17 -24.74 -37.18
N TYR A 686 9.00 -24.69 -37.83
CA TYR A 686 8.88 -24.26 -39.22
C TYR A 686 9.28 -22.78 -39.39
N ALA A 687 8.81 -21.90 -38.51
CA ALA A 687 9.11 -20.47 -38.57
C ALA A 687 10.61 -20.15 -38.33
N TYR A 688 11.25 -20.87 -37.41
CA TYR A 688 12.70 -20.83 -37.22
C TYR A 688 13.47 -21.42 -38.40
N GLY A 689 13.02 -22.55 -38.93
CA GLY A 689 13.62 -23.18 -40.10
C GLY A 689 13.58 -22.28 -41.34
N TYR A 690 12.42 -21.70 -41.61
CA TYR A 690 12.24 -20.68 -42.64
C TYR A 690 13.19 -19.51 -42.42
N GLN A 691 13.22 -18.94 -41.22
CA GLN A 691 14.11 -17.81 -40.91
C GLN A 691 15.59 -18.15 -41.12
N ALA A 692 16.05 -19.32 -40.68
CA ALA A 692 17.44 -19.74 -40.82
C ALA A 692 17.84 -19.90 -42.31
N LEU A 693 17.01 -20.58 -43.11
CA LEU A 693 17.25 -20.79 -44.54
C LEU A 693 17.12 -19.48 -45.34
N ALA A 694 16.14 -18.63 -45.01
CA ALA A 694 15.88 -17.37 -45.70
C ALA A 694 16.97 -16.33 -45.45
N LYS A 695 17.43 -16.16 -44.21
CA LYS A 695 18.57 -15.28 -43.89
C LYS A 695 19.84 -15.77 -44.61
N ALA A 696 20.09 -17.08 -44.65
CA ALA A 696 21.22 -17.64 -45.39
C ALA A 696 21.10 -17.44 -46.93
N ALA A 697 19.87 -17.45 -47.48
CA ALA A 697 19.60 -17.13 -48.89
C ALA A 697 19.61 -15.61 -49.20
N GLY A 698 19.91 -14.76 -48.22
CA GLY A 698 20.01 -13.31 -48.35
C GLY A 698 18.67 -12.56 -48.30
N LEU A 699 17.59 -13.20 -47.84
CA LEU A 699 16.28 -12.57 -47.64
C LEU A 699 16.23 -11.87 -46.28
N ASP A 700 15.57 -10.70 -46.20
CA ASP A 700 15.20 -10.15 -44.89
C ASP A 700 13.86 -10.71 -44.43
N THR A 701 13.83 -11.26 -43.21
CA THR A 701 12.68 -11.97 -42.64
C THR A 701 12.65 -11.81 -41.12
N ARG A 702 11.47 -11.94 -40.50
CA ARG A 702 11.25 -12.08 -39.06
C ARG A 702 10.46 -13.35 -38.77
N VAL A 703 10.64 -13.95 -37.60
CA VAL A 703 9.61 -14.82 -36.99
C VAL A 703 8.56 -13.92 -36.36
N VAL A 704 7.30 -14.28 -36.52
CA VAL A 704 6.15 -13.59 -35.94
C VAL A 704 5.41 -14.57 -35.06
N SER A 705 4.95 -14.13 -33.90
CA SER A 705 4.07 -14.92 -33.03
C SER A 705 2.78 -14.17 -32.78
N GLY A 706 1.68 -14.89 -32.59
CA GLY A 706 0.36 -14.32 -32.41
C GLY A 706 -0.72 -15.39 -32.42
N TYR A 707 -1.89 -15.06 -32.95
CA TYR A 707 -3.07 -15.93 -32.91
C TYR A 707 -3.67 -16.11 -34.30
N VAL A 708 -4.32 -17.26 -34.54
CA VAL A 708 -5.09 -17.51 -35.76
C VAL A 708 -6.53 -17.85 -35.42
N SER A 709 -7.46 -17.33 -36.21
CA SER A 709 -8.90 -17.56 -36.05
C SER A 709 -9.22 -19.06 -36.04
N ASN A 710 -9.88 -19.52 -34.96
CA ASN A 710 -10.25 -20.91 -34.70
C ASN A 710 -9.07 -21.86 -34.36
N ALA A 711 -7.84 -21.36 -34.19
CA ALA A 711 -6.77 -22.13 -33.55
C ALA A 711 -7.04 -22.32 -32.05
N LYS A 712 -6.38 -23.32 -31.44
CA LYS A 712 -6.54 -23.68 -30.01
C LYS A 712 -5.49 -23.08 -29.06
N SER A 713 -4.43 -22.47 -29.60
CA SER A 713 -3.37 -21.82 -28.83
C SER A 713 -2.64 -20.80 -29.73
N GLY A 714 -1.66 -20.07 -29.18
CA GLY A 714 -0.79 -19.20 -29.97
C GLY A 714 -0.04 -19.93 -31.11
N HIS A 715 0.23 -19.20 -32.18
CA HIS A 715 0.81 -19.68 -33.44
C HIS A 715 2.08 -18.88 -33.81
N ALA A 716 2.81 -19.35 -34.82
CA ALA A 716 4.01 -18.71 -35.33
C ALA A 716 4.17 -18.90 -36.86
N TRP A 717 4.62 -17.85 -37.53
CA TRP A 717 4.84 -17.77 -38.98
C TRP A 717 5.97 -16.78 -39.27
N ASN A 718 6.15 -16.34 -40.53
CA ASN A 718 7.15 -15.33 -40.89
C ASN A 718 6.57 -14.13 -41.64
N TYR A 719 7.21 -12.97 -41.44
CA TYR A 719 7.15 -11.87 -42.39
C TYR A 719 8.46 -11.82 -43.18
N VAL A 720 8.39 -11.86 -44.50
CA VAL A 720 9.54 -11.80 -45.42
C VAL A 720 9.42 -10.58 -46.34
N LYS A 721 10.54 -9.88 -46.56
CA LYS A 721 10.57 -8.61 -47.28
C LYS A 721 10.85 -8.81 -48.76
N ILE A 722 9.83 -8.68 -49.60
CA ILE A 722 9.89 -8.88 -51.06
C ILE A 722 9.48 -7.58 -51.75
N ASP A 723 10.26 -7.13 -52.74
CA ASP A 723 10.02 -5.87 -53.49
C ASP A 723 9.82 -4.63 -52.58
N GLY A 724 10.44 -4.65 -51.40
CA GLY A 724 10.35 -3.61 -50.37
C GLY A 724 9.14 -3.73 -49.42
N GLN A 725 8.19 -4.63 -49.67
CA GLN A 725 7.01 -4.87 -48.84
C GLN A 725 7.22 -6.07 -47.91
N TRP A 726 6.76 -5.98 -46.67
CA TRP A 726 6.63 -7.15 -45.80
C TRP A 726 5.42 -7.98 -46.22
N LEU A 727 5.64 -9.27 -46.43
CA LEU A 727 4.62 -10.24 -46.81
C LEU A 727 4.61 -11.38 -45.79
N LEU A 728 3.41 -11.79 -45.40
CA LEU A 728 3.16 -13.01 -44.63
C LEU A 728 3.54 -14.23 -45.48
N ILE A 729 4.16 -15.21 -44.82
CA ILE A 729 4.39 -16.55 -45.33
C ILE A 729 4.29 -17.53 -44.14
N ASP A 730 3.63 -18.67 -44.34
CA ASP A 730 3.37 -19.66 -43.29
C ASP A 730 3.61 -21.07 -43.82
N ALA A 731 4.85 -21.53 -43.65
CA ALA A 731 5.28 -22.84 -44.07
C ALA A 731 4.64 -24.02 -43.32
N THR A 732 3.80 -23.76 -42.30
CA THR A 732 3.02 -24.79 -41.58
C THR A 732 1.59 -24.87 -42.08
N TRP A 733 0.91 -23.74 -42.29
CA TRP A 733 -0.49 -23.74 -42.74
C TRP A 733 -0.64 -23.82 -44.27
N ASP A 734 0.43 -23.60 -45.03
CA ASP A 734 0.55 -24.03 -46.43
C ASP A 734 1.29 -25.39 -46.57
N ASP A 735 1.48 -26.17 -45.50
CA ASP A 735 2.07 -27.52 -45.62
C ASP A 735 1.05 -28.55 -46.16
N GLU A 736 1.23 -29.00 -47.41
CA GLU A 736 0.47 -30.10 -48.03
C GLU A 736 1.26 -31.44 -48.03
N GLY A 737 2.37 -31.53 -47.29
CA GLY A 737 3.14 -32.74 -46.99
C GLY A 737 4.04 -33.28 -48.11
N ALA A 738 4.06 -32.62 -49.27
CA ALA A 738 4.93 -32.97 -50.41
C ALA A 738 5.29 -31.78 -51.31
N ASP A 739 4.45 -30.74 -51.31
CA ASP A 739 4.71 -29.39 -51.83
C ASP A 739 4.06 -28.39 -50.87
N ALA A 740 4.37 -27.10 -50.99
CA ALA A 740 3.64 -26.06 -50.28
C ALA A 740 2.43 -25.58 -51.09
N GLY A 741 1.34 -25.30 -50.37
CA GLY A 741 0.16 -24.61 -50.83
C GLY A 741 0.43 -23.15 -51.21
N THR A 742 -0.64 -22.35 -51.30
CA THR A 742 -0.55 -20.94 -51.71
C THR A 742 -1.55 -20.03 -51.00
N LYS A 743 -2.14 -20.45 -49.88
CA LYS A 743 -3.13 -19.70 -49.10
C LYS A 743 -2.49 -18.53 -48.35
N TYR A 744 -1.30 -18.73 -47.80
CA TYR A 744 -0.53 -17.78 -46.99
C TYR A 744 0.76 -17.34 -47.66
N GLN A 745 1.29 -18.11 -48.62
CA GLN A 745 2.45 -17.79 -49.46
C GLN A 745 2.43 -16.35 -50.00
N LEU A 746 3.32 -15.51 -49.47
CA LEU A 746 3.59 -14.14 -49.91
C LEU A 746 2.34 -13.23 -50.05
N LYS A 747 1.46 -13.27 -49.03
CA LYS A 747 0.31 -12.35 -48.90
C LYS A 747 0.72 -11.07 -48.17
N LYS A 748 0.03 -9.95 -48.37
CA LYS A 748 0.18 -8.81 -47.44
C LYS A 748 -0.53 -9.15 -46.14
N PRO A 749 -0.03 -8.73 -44.96
CA PRO A 749 -0.72 -8.98 -43.69
C PRO A 749 -2.19 -8.52 -43.70
N ALA A 750 -2.48 -7.36 -44.29
CA ALA A 750 -3.84 -6.83 -44.43
C ALA A 750 -4.78 -7.61 -45.38
N ASP A 751 -4.23 -8.50 -46.23
CA ASP A 751 -5.02 -9.40 -47.10
C ASP A 751 -5.34 -10.74 -46.39
N VAL A 752 -4.77 -11.01 -45.21
CA VAL A 752 -4.94 -12.26 -44.45
C VAL A 752 -5.85 -12.02 -43.24
N THR A 753 -7.12 -12.42 -43.35
CA THR A 753 -8.16 -12.05 -42.37
C THR A 753 -8.25 -12.97 -41.15
N ASP A 754 -7.42 -14.01 -41.06
CA ASP A 754 -7.44 -14.99 -39.96
C ASP A 754 -6.21 -14.94 -39.04
N HIS A 755 -5.07 -14.43 -39.49
CA HIS A 755 -3.82 -14.31 -38.73
C HIS A 755 -3.64 -12.93 -38.09
N PHE A 756 -3.33 -12.89 -36.79
CA PHE A 756 -3.14 -11.65 -36.03
C PHE A 756 -1.84 -11.72 -35.22
N ALA A 757 -0.84 -10.92 -35.59
CA ALA A 757 0.41 -10.81 -34.84
C ALA A 757 0.14 -10.30 -33.40
N ALA A 758 0.93 -10.79 -32.43
CA ALA A 758 0.93 -10.23 -31.09
C ALA A 758 1.52 -8.82 -31.10
N TRP A 759 1.07 -7.99 -30.17
CA TRP A 759 1.49 -6.58 -30.03
C TRP A 759 2.85 -6.42 -29.31
N ASN A 760 3.44 -7.50 -28.82
CA ASN A 760 4.72 -7.53 -28.12
C ASN A 760 5.40 -8.91 -28.23
N GLY A 761 6.58 -9.03 -27.60
CA GLY A 761 7.25 -10.30 -27.31
C GLY A 761 8.09 -10.88 -28.45
N TRP A 762 7.57 -10.95 -29.69
CA TRP A 762 8.33 -11.48 -30.84
C TRP A 762 9.35 -10.47 -31.39
N THR A 763 9.12 -9.18 -31.18
CA THR A 763 10.02 -8.05 -31.48
C THR A 763 9.78 -7.00 -30.39
N LEU A 764 10.70 -6.05 -30.19
CA LEU A 764 10.44 -4.91 -29.29
C LEU A 764 9.17 -4.15 -29.72
N ASP A 765 8.32 -3.74 -28.76
CA ASP A 765 7.02 -3.10 -29.01
C ASP A 765 7.13 -1.87 -29.96
N SER A 766 8.19 -1.07 -29.82
CA SER A 766 8.52 0.09 -30.66
C SER A 766 8.85 -0.23 -32.12
N GLU A 767 9.02 -1.50 -32.46
CA GLU A 767 9.36 -2.00 -33.79
C GLU A 767 8.15 -2.63 -34.50
N THR A 768 7.09 -2.96 -33.77
CA THR A 768 5.92 -3.69 -34.31
C THR A 768 5.26 -3.00 -35.49
N GLU A 769 5.12 -1.66 -35.46
CA GLU A 769 4.55 -0.85 -36.55
C GLU A 769 5.39 -0.84 -37.85
N LYS A 770 6.59 -1.45 -37.86
CA LYS A 770 7.50 -1.48 -39.03
C LYS A 770 7.27 -2.67 -39.96
N TYR A 771 6.33 -3.57 -39.62
CA TYR A 771 6.12 -4.87 -40.27
C TYR A 771 4.70 -5.02 -40.83
#